data_AF-A0A1F7LQL4-F1
#
_entry.id   AF-A0A1F7LQL4-F1
#
_cell.length_a   1.000
_cell.length_b   1.000
_cell.length_c   1.000
_cell.angle_alpha   90.00
_cell.angle_beta   90.00
_cell.angle_gamma   90.00
#
_symmetry.space_group_name_H-M   'P 1'
#
loop_
_entity.id
_entity.type
_entity.pdbx_description
1 polymer ?
#
loop_
_entity_poly.entity_id
_entity_poly.type
_entity_poly.pdbx_seq_one_letter_code
_entity_poly.pdbx_strand_id
1 'polypeptide(L)'
;MRVTRRGFLGALGGTAGAAALVRGTLTQAEQAGADLTRWATPEEVLVPSICQQCPGGCGLLVRTLDGQVAGISGNPLHPINRGTLCPKAFGGLQALSDPDRLKGPMARDGERGRFRPIAWDEALSMVTARLSDLRAKGLSHTVAILGGQYRGYRDMLWRRFAEAYGTPNYIRVRCLPPEKPALAHRLMQGVTTPLGYDLAEAQFILSFGAGLLEAWLGPVHASQAFARLRRSGERPRGRFVQVDPRGSATAVKADRWVPIVPGTDGILALGIANAMIREGLYDQEFVATHASGFEDWTDGAGRRLSGFKNLVLNEYGLLSVSAATGVPVKTILEIARDLGTIKPALVVGERGPAYGSDDLHTRMAIHSLNALIGNIGVKGGLLIQGDLPLAPPPPVQQDDAARRGAAQPRLDGAGQGEYLLASDVPQALPGQLLKESSSPVNALFLFATNPLANHPAKEAFAEGMKRIPFIVSFSPFLDESSSMADLILPDHTYLERWQDDQVTHLAGFTCFSVAQPAAAPLRQTRNAADVVLQLAKALGGSLRESFPWDKYEDVLYEGARGLYDAGRGYVVSVHTEESLRKILERQGYWTPEFESYDDFWDALGKRGAWWDPTGLPVSRKALLRTPSGRFEFYSTGLKRLVDEAVRREGKGEAFVRALGGRDRGDLLYLPAVAIPSPAEPGAFPLRLNSYRLMSRPQGGGRNQPWLLEQPAVHVRASWEGWVEIHPKTAAGLGVRDGDQVWVESPKGRIRLKAKLYAGTPRDIVQIPLFGGPGPNPNDLIANEADPFRGFGLLNTTRVRITKV
;
A
#
# COMPACT_ATOMS: atom_id res chain seq x y z
N MET A 1 14.86 5.75 -45.75
CA MET A 1 15.51 5.99 -47.05
C MET A 1 16.24 7.34 -46.97
N ARG A 2 17.56 7.40 -47.18
CA ARG A 2 18.32 8.67 -47.15
C ARG A 2 18.17 9.36 -48.51
N VAL A 3 17.41 10.45 -48.57
CA VAL A 3 17.26 11.26 -49.80
C VAL A 3 18.51 12.13 -49.95
N THR A 4 19.24 11.97 -51.06
CA THR A 4 20.42 12.78 -51.37
C THR A 4 20.02 14.03 -52.17
N ARG A 5 20.82 15.11 -52.09
CA ARG A 5 20.60 16.40 -52.79
C ARG A 5 20.35 16.24 -54.30
N ARG A 6 20.86 15.17 -54.94
CA ARG A 6 20.65 14.87 -56.36
C ARG A 6 19.26 14.29 -56.66
N GLY A 7 18.65 13.58 -55.70
CA GLY A 7 17.28 13.07 -55.82
C GLY A 7 16.21 14.16 -55.70
N PHE A 8 16.50 15.25 -54.99
CA PHE A 8 15.59 16.39 -54.83
C PHE A 8 15.41 17.19 -56.13
N LEU A 9 16.49 17.39 -56.90
CA LEU A 9 16.43 18.15 -58.16
C LEU A 9 15.83 17.35 -59.32
N GLY A 10 15.87 16.01 -59.27
CA GLY A 10 15.22 15.15 -60.27
C GLY A 10 13.68 15.15 -60.18
N ALA A 11 13.11 15.52 -59.02
CA ALA A 11 11.66 15.53 -58.79
C ALA A 11 10.94 16.78 -59.35
N LEU A 12 11.67 17.80 -59.79
CA LEU A 12 11.09 19.05 -60.31
C LEU A 12 10.60 18.94 -61.78
N GLY A 13 10.78 17.79 -62.42
CA GLY A 13 10.48 17.60 -63.85
C GLY A 13 9.15 16.93 -64.21
N GLY A 14 8.21 16.68 -63.30
CA GLY A 14 7.05 15.83 -63.64
C GLY A 14 5.74 16.06 -62.88
N THR A 15 4.79 16.72 -63.56
CA THR A 15 3.31 16.62 -63.42
C THR A 15 2.65 17.09 -62.12
N ALA A 16 1.40 17.55 -62.23
CA ALA A 16 0.55 18.14 -61.19
C ALA A 16 0.44 17.36 -59.86
N GLY A 17 0.81 16.07 -59.84
CA GLY A 17 0.94 15.28 -58.61
C GLY A 17 2.05 15.75 -57.68
N ALA A 18 3.15 16.29 -58.21
CA ALA A 18 4.22 16.88 -57.42
C ALA A 18 3.75 18.17 -56.71
N ALA A 19 2.88 18.97 -57.32
CA ALA A 19 2.32 20.16 -56.70
C ALA A 19 1.33 19.83 -55.56
N ALA A 20 0.59 18.71 -55.66
CA ALA A 20 -0.28 18.24 -54.58
C ALA A 20 0.52 17.60 -53.42
N LEU A 21 1.58 16.86 -53.72
CA LEU A 21 2.53 16.35 -52.71
C LEU A 21 3.32 17.48 -52.05
N VAL A 22 3.73 18.50 -52.81
CA VAL A 22 4.40 19.70 -52.29
C VAL A 22 3.43 20.58 -51.49
N ARG A 23 2.15 20.72 -51.90
CA ARG A 23 1.13 21.37 -51.08
C ARG A 23 0.80 20.58 -49.82
N GLY A 24 0.70 19.25 -49.88
CA GLY A 24 0.44 18.38 -48.74
C GLY A 24 1.61 18.34 -47.74
N THR A 25 2.84 18.37 -48.23
CA THR A 25 4.05 18.47 -47.41
C THR A 25 4.31 19.90 -46.91
N LEU A 26 3.95 20.94 -47.67
CA LEU A 26 3.98 22.33 -47.20
C LEU A 26 2.85 22.62 -46.20
N THR A 27 1.66 22.05 -46.33
CA THR A 27 0.61 22.15 -45.30
C THR A 27 0.95 21.34 -44.06
N GLN A 28 1.61 20.18 -44.18
CA GLN A 28 2.21 19.49 -43.03
C GLN A 28 3.39 20.24 -42.43
N ALA A 29 4.20 20.95 -43.22
CA ALA A 29 5.30 21.78 -42.75
C ALA A 29 4.84 23.12 -42.19
N GLU A 30 3.71 23.67 -42.67
CA GLU A 30 3.01 24.84 -42.10
C GLU A 30 2.27 24.44 -40.83
N GLN A 31 1.70 23.24 -40.74
CA GLN A 31 1.19 22.68 -39.47
C GLN A 31 2.33 22.41 -38.49
N ALA A 32 3.46 21.85 -38.93
CA ALA A 32 4.65 21.68 -38.11
C ALA A 32 5.32 23.03 -37.76
N GLY A 33 5.22 24.03 -38.63
CA GLY A 33 5.71 25.39 -38.43
C GLY A 33 4.82 26.23 -37.50
N ALA A 34 3.51 26.02 -37.55
CA ALA A 34 2.53 26.57 -36.62
C ALA A 34 2.61 25.91 -35.23
N ASP A 35 2.97 24.62 -35.17
CA ASP A 35 3.37 23.99 -33.92
C ASP A 35 4.70 24.61 -33.44
N LEU A 36 5.74 24.75 -34.27
CA LEU A 36 7.02 25.32 -33.83
C LEU A 36 6.96 26.77 -33.32
N THR A 37 6.07 27.62 -33.86
CA THR A 37 5.84 28.98 -33.30
C THR A 37 5.12 28.97 -31.95
N ARG A 38 4.27 27.96 -31.68
CA ARG A 38 3.64 27.75 -30.36
C ARG A 38 4.67 27.39 -29.29
N TRP A 39 5.74 26.70 -29.68
CA TRP A 39 6.86 26.33 -28.78
C TRP A 39 7.95 27.41 -28.71
N ALA A 40 7.80 28.56 -29.37
CA ALA A 40 8.85 29.59 -29.39
C ALA A 40 8.99 30.31 -28.04
N THR A 41 7.89 30.56 -27.31
CA THR A 41 7.85 31.09 -25.93
C THR A 41 6.51 30.75 -25.23
N PRO A 42 6.17 29.46 -25.02
CA PRO A 42 4.93 29.11 -24.32
C PRO A 42 4.91 29.66 -22.90
N GLU A 43 3.72 29.95 -22.37
CA GLU A 43 3.59 30.29 -20.94
C GLU A 43 3.86 29.03 -20.12
N GLU A 44 4.98 29.02 -19.41
CA GLU A 44 5.35 27.91 -18.52
C GLU A 44 4.82 28.15 -17.11
N VAL A 45 3.94 27.26 -16.65
CA VAL A 45 3.43 27.26 -15.27
C VAL A 45 3.74 25.94 -14.59
N LEU A 46 4.29 26.02 -13.38
CA LEU A 46 4.53 24.88 -12.50
C LEU A 46 3.38 24.73 -11.51
N VAL A 47 2.56 23.69 -11.67
CA VAL A 47 1.41 23.43 -10.81
C VAL A 47 1.76 22.33 -9.79
N PRO A 48 1.67 22.58 -8.48
CA PRO A 48 1.84 21.54 -7.47
C PRO A 48 0.82 20.43 -7.64
N SER A 49 1.27 19.18 -7.54
CA SER A 49 0.41 18.00 -7.58
C SER A 49 0.95 16.88 -6.69
N ILE A 50 0.27 15.73 -6.67
CA ILE A 50 0.63 14.58 -5.83
C ILE A 50 0.66 13.31 -6.69
N CYS A 51 1.73 12.53 -6.56
CA CYS A 51 1.88 11.27 -7.28
C CYS A 51 1.04 10.15 -6.65
N GLN A 52 0.06 9.63 -7.39
CA GLN A 52 -0.83 8.55 -6.96
C GLN A 52 -0.49 7.17 -7.57
N GLN A 53 0.73 6.99 -8.09
CA GLN A 53 1.19 5.71 -8.65
C GLN A 53 1.53 4.66 -7.57
N CYS A 54 1.72 5.10 -6.33
CA CYS A 54 2.01 4.24 -5.18
C CYS A 54 1.69 4.99 -3.87
N PRO A 55 1.71 4.31 -2.71
CA PRO A 55 1.40 4.91 -1.41
C PRO A 55 2.47 5.91 -0.91
N GLY A 56 3.47 6.25 -1.72
CA GLY A 56 4.55 7.14 -1.31
C GLY A 56 4.14 8.61 -1.20
N GLY A 57 2.99 9.06 -1.71
CA GLY A 57 2.51 10.45 -1.53
C GLY A 57 3.55 11.52 -1.91
N CYS A 58 4.32 11.31 -2.98
CA CYS A 58 5.38 12.25 -3.36
C CYS A 58 4.79 13.52 -3.98
N GLY A 59 5.24 14.69 -3.52
CA GLY A 59 4.87 15.98 -4.10
C GLY A 59 5.52 16.18 -5.47
N LEU A 60 4.72 16.66 -6.41
CA LEU A 60 5.09 16.92 -7.79
C LEU A 60 5.02 18.41 -8.10
N LEU A 61 5.79 18.83 -9.09
CA LEU A 61 5.53 20.04 -9.86
C LEU A 61 5.25 19.58 -11.30
N VAL A 62 4.03 19.85 -11.75
CA VAL A 62 3.59 19.55 -13.11
C VAL A 62 3.87 20.78 -13.96
N ARG A 63 4.77 20.62 -14.94
CA ARG A 63 5.05 21.68 -15.89
C ARG A 63 3.98 21.69 -16.97
N THR A 64 3.32 22.82 -17.12
CA THR A 64 2.37 23.09 -18.20
C THR A 64 2.93 24.13 -19.15
N LEU A 65 2.64 23.97 -20.45
CA LEU A 65 2.96 24.91 -21.52
C LEU A 65 1.65 25.26 -22.20
N ASP A 66 1.22 26.52 -22.11
CA ASP A 66 -0.11 26.98 -22.58
C ASP A 66 -1.26 26.08 -22.06
N GLY A 67 -1.19 25.68 -20.80
CA GLY A 67 -2.18 24.81 -20.14
C GLY A 67 -2.08 23.31 -20.50
N GLN A 68 -1.16 22.89 -21.36
CA GLN A 68 -0.91 21.49 -21.67
C GLN A 68 0.23 20.91 -20.83
N VAL A 69 0.03 19.71 -20.26
CA VAL A 69 1.07 19.04 -19.47
C VAL A 69 2.26 18.67 -20.34
N ALA A 70 3.43 19.24 -20.04
CA ALA A 70 4.67 19.00 -20.77
C ALA A 70 5.70 18.19 -19.96
N GLY A 71 5.55 18.09 -18.63
CA GLY A 71 6.50 17.37 -17.80
C GLY A 71 6.10 17.26 -16.33
N ILE A 72 6.79 16.39 -15.61
CA ILE A 72 6.65 16.22 -14.16
C ILE A 72 8.05 16.24 -13.55
N SER A 73 8.23 17.06 -12.51
CA SER A 73 9.39 17.06 -11.63
C SER A 73 8.94 16.90 -10.17
N GLY A 74 9.88 16.62 -9.26
CA GLY A 74 9.55 16.55 -7.84
C GLY A 74 9.46 17.94 -7.25
N ASN A 75 8.53 18.16 -6.32
CA ASN A 75 8.47 19.39 -5.56
C ASN A 75 9.65 19.46 -4.56
N PRO A 76 10.59 20.42 -4.68
CA PRO A 76 11.75 20.54 -3.79
C PRO A 76 11.36 20.88 -2.36
N LEU A 77 10.22 21.53 -2.15
CA LEU A 77 9.69 21.90 -0.83
C LEU A 77 9.07 20.72 -0.11
N HIS A 78 8.63 19.69 -0.85
CA HIS A 78 7.86 18.60 -0.28
C HIS A 78 8.75 17.66 0.57
N PRO A 79 8.40 17.38 1.84
CA PRO A 79 9.32 16.76 2.81
C PRO A 79 9.63 15.29 2.51
N ILE A 80 8.74 14.60 1.82
CA ILE A 80 8.89 13.17 1.50
C ILE A 80 9.97 12.90 0.46
N ASN A 81 10.03 13.74 -0.58
CA ASN A 81 10.83 13.47 -1.76
C ASN A 81 11.82 14.58 -2.10
N ARG A 82 11.69 15.79 -1.54
CA ARG A 82 12.66 16.89 -1.65
C ARG A 82 13.17 17.07 -3.09
N GLY A 83 12.24 17.13 -4.04
CA GLY A 83 12.55 17.31 -5.46
C GLY A 83 12.87 16.05 -6.27
N THR A 84 13.15 14.92 -5.60
CA THR A 84 13.49 13.66 -6.28
C THR A 84 12.24 12.84 -6.64
N LEU A 85 12.34 11.96 -7.63
CA LEU A 85 11.25 11.07 -8.06
C LEU A 85 11.77 9.67 -8.39
N CYS A 86 10.88 8.68 -8.26
CA CYS A 86 11.11 7.33 -8.78
C CYS A 86 10.53 7.21 -10.20
N PRO A 87 10.89 6.16 -10.98
CA PRO A 87 10.43 5.99 -12.35
C PRO A 87 8.90 6.05 -12.53
N LYS A 88 8.14 5.55 -11.55
CA LYS A 88 6.67 5.52 -11.58
C LYS A 88 6.05 6.89 -11.81
N ALA A 89 6.64 7.97 -11.28
CA ALA A 89 6.08 9.31 -11.41
C ALA A 89 5.94 9.75 -12.87
N PHE A 90 6.90 9.39 -13.72
CA PHE A 90 6.87 9.68 -15.15
C PHE A 90 5.81 8.88 -15.90
N GLY A 91 5.45 7.69 -15.41
CA GLY A 91 4.30 6.92 -15.91
C GLY A 91 2.95 7.64 -15.73
N GLY A 92 2.89 8.66 -14.87
CA GLY A 92 1.75 9.58 -14.75
C GLY A 92 1.40 10.29 -16.05
N LEU A 93 2.41 10.72 -16.80
CA LEU A 93 2.21 11.37 -18.09
C LEU A 93 1.56 10.41 -19.08
N GLN A 94 2.02 9.15 -19.11
CA GLN A 94 1.41 8.11 -19.95
C GLN A 94 -0.02 7.79 -19.53
N ALA A 95 -0.32 7.76 -18.23
CA ALA A 95 -1.68 7.50 -17.74
C ALA A 95 -2.67 8.63 -18.11
N LEU A 96 -2.21 9.89 -18.11
CA LEU A 96 -3.02 11.05 -18.50
C LEU A 96 -3.34 11.02 -20.00
N SER A 97 -2.32 10.77 -20.82
CA SER A 97 -2.38 10.80 -22.29
C SER A 97 -2.67 9.44 -22.93
N ASP A 98 -3.03 8.43 -22.12
CA ASP A 98 -3.27 7.07 -22.58
C ASP A 98 -4.38 7.04 -23.66
N PRO A 99 -4.10 6.48 -24.85
CA PRO A 99 -5.09 6.39 -25.93
C PRO A 99 -6.29 5.50 -25.59
N ASP A 100 -6.13 4.52 -24.69
CA ASP A 100 -7.17 3.56 -24.29
C ASP A 100 -8.06 4.10 -23.16
N ARG A 101 -7.79 5.32 -22.68
CA ARG A 101 -8.61 5.97 -21.67
C ARG A 101 -10.03 6.26 -22.19
N LEU A 102 -11.03 5.96 -21.38
CA LEU A 102 -12.43 6.18 -21.71
C LEU A 102 -12.71 7.67 -21.96
N LYS A 103 -13.50 7.94 -23.02
CA LYS A 103 -13.80 9.31 -23.45
C LYS A 103 -14.93 9.98 -22.65
N GLY A 104 -15.77 9.19 -21.99
CA GLY A 104 -16.92 9.63 -21.21
C GLY A 104 -17.67 8.42 -20.63
N PRO A 105 -18.83 8.64 -19.99
CA PRO A 105 -19.65 7.56 -19.42
C PRO A 105 -20.10 6.55 -20.46
N MET A 106 -20.15 5.29 -20.05
CA MET A 106 -20.52 4.16 -20.90
C MET A 106 -21.55 3.30 -20.19
N ALA A 107 -22.62 2.91 -20.87
CA ALA A 107 -23.61 1.96 -20.38
C ALA A 107 -23.52 0.63 -21.15
N ARG A 108 -23.80 -0.48 -20.48
CA ARG A 108 -23.86 -1.80 -21.13
C ARG A 108 -24.91 -1.78 -22.25
N ASP A 109 -24.53 -2.38 -23.38
CA ASP A 109 -25.40 -2.54 -24.55
C ASP A 109 -25.55 -4.03 -24.90
N GLY A 110 -26.61 -4.65 -24.37
CA GLY A 110 -26.85 -6.08 -24.51
C GLY A 110 -25.93 -6.93 -23.65
N GLU A 111 -25.11 -7.77 -24.29
CA GLU A 111 -24.18 -8.68 -23.60
C GLU A 111 -23.12 -7.93 -22.80
N ARG A 112 -22.76 -8.49 -21.64
CA ARG A 112 -21.73 -7.90 -20.76
C ARG A 112 -20.39 -7.81 -21.51
N GLY A 113 -19.73 -6.65 -21.42
CA GLY A 113 -18.53 -6.33 -22.19
C GLY A 113 -18.76 -5.46 -23.42
N ARG A 114 -20.02 -5.29 -23.87
CA ARG A 114 -20.40 -4.33 -24.91
C ARG A 114 -20.96 -3.07 -24.27
N PHE A 115 -20.56 -1.92 -24.81
CA PHE A 115 -20.91 -0.62 -24.24
C PHE A 115 -21.30 0.40 -25.30
N ARG A 116 -22.27 1.25 -24.96
CA ARG A 116 -22.62 2.46 -25.71
C ARG A 116 -22.28 3.71 -24.89
N PRO A 117 -21.80 4.80 -25.52
CA PRO A 117 -21.59 6.06 -24.83
C PRO A 117 -22.93 6.65 -24.38
N ILE A 118 -22.94 7.25 -23.19
CA ILE A 118 -24.12 7.96 -22.65
C ILE A 118 -23.73 9.30 -22.03
N ALA A 119 -24.71 10.17 -21.82
CA ALA A 119 -24.49 11.43 -21.12
C ALA A 119 -24.31 11.20 -19.61
N TRP A 120 -23.57 12.11 -18.94
CA TRP A 120 -23.41 12.05 -17.48
C TRP A 120 -24.73 12.10 -16.72
N ASP A 121 -25.69 12.91 -17.17
CA ASP A 121 -26.97 13.09 -16.48
C ASP A 121 -27.86 11.84 -16.60
N GLU A 122 -27.81 11.16 -17.76
CA GLU A 122 -28.42 9.82 -17.94
C GLU A 122 -27.78 8.82 -16.97
N ALA A 123 -26.45 8.80 -16.92
CA ALA A 123 -25.69 7.87 -16.08
C ALA A 123 -26.00 8.05 -14.58
N LEU A 124 -26.01 9.30 -14.11
CA LEU A 124 -26.36 9.64 -12.71
C LEU A 124 -27.81 9.29 -12.40
N SER A 125 -28.73 9.52 -13.33
CA SER A 125 -30.14 9.17 -13.16
C SER A 125 -30.33 7.66 -13.01
N MET A 126 -29.62 6.85 -13.81
CA MET A 126 -29.63 5.39 -13.69
C MET A 126 -29.15 4.90 -12.32
N VAL A 127 -28.02 5.46 -11.82
CA VAL A 127 -27.48 5.09 -10.51
C VAL A 127 -28.42 5.51 -9.38
N THR A 128 -28.88 6.76 -9.39
CA THR A 128 -29.80 7.29 -8.37
C THR A 128 -31.11 6.50 -8.34
N ALA A 129 -31.72 6.23 -9.50
CA ALA A 129 -32.94 5.44 -9.58
C ALA A 129 -32.76 4.04 -8.98
N ARG A 130 -31.65 3.36 -9.31
CA ARG A 130 -31.34 2.04 -8.77
C ARG A 130 -31.12 2.05 -7.26
N LEU A 131 -30.37 3.02 -6.75
CA LEU A 131 -30.09 3.15 -5.31
C LEU A 131 -31.35 3.52 -4.52
N SER A 132 -32.21 4.40 -5.06
CA SER A 132 -33.51 4.75 -4.47
C SER A 132 -34.44 3.54 -4.39
N ASP A 133 -34.54 2.75 -5.46
CA ASP A 133 -35.35 1.53 -5.50
C ASP A 133 -34.90 0.50 -4.43
N LEU A 134 -33.59 0.24 -4.35
CA LEU A 134 -33.05 -0.68 -3.34
C LEU A 134 -33.29 -0.18 -1.92
N ARG A 135 -33.13 1.12 -1.68
CA ARG A 135 -33.39 1.72 -0.36
C ARG A 135 -34.87 1.62 0.01
N ALA A 136 -35.78 1.94 -0.91
CA ALA A 136 -37.23 1.86 -0.71
C ALA A 136 -37.69 0.43 -0.39
N LYS A 137 -37.04 -0.59 -0.97
CA LYS A 137 -37.29 -2.01 -0.70
C LYS A 137 -36.64 -2.52 0.60
N GLY A 138 -35.93 -1.69 1.36
CA GLY A 138 -35.21 -2.11 2.56
C GLY A 138 -33.93 -2.93 2.27
N LEU A 139 -33.43 -2.88 1.04
CA LEU A 139 -32.28 -3.65 0.56
C LEU A 139 -30.98 -2.84 0.52
N SER A 140 -30.88 -1.75 1.30
CA SER A 140 -29.68 -0.90 1.36
C SER A 140 -28.41 -1.69 1.67
N HIS A 141 -28.49 -2.65 2.59
CA HIS A 141 -27.39 -3.55 2.95
C HIS A 141 -26.87 -4.41 1.79
N THR A 142 -27.63 -4.59 0.71
CA THR A 142 -27.20 -5.38 -0.46
C THR A 142 -26.38 -4.56 -1.48
N VAL A 143 -26.08 -3.30 -1.18
CA VAL A 143 -25.15 -2.47 -1.97
C VAL A 143 -23.73 -2.66 -1.43
N ALA A 144 -22.79 -3.09 -2.26
CA ALA A 144 -21.38 -3.24 -1.88
C ALA A 144 -20.51 -2.21 -2.58
N ILE A 145 -19.55 -1.62 -1.86
CA ILE A 145 -18.56 -0.69 -2.40
C ILE A 145 -17.18 -1.28 -2.17
N LEU A 146 -16.48 -1.59 -3.26
CA LEU A 146 -15.12 -2.11 -3.24
C LEU A 146 -14.13 -0.99 -3.54
N GLY A 147 -13.36 -0.65 -2.51
CA GLY A 147 -12.41 0.44 -2.52
C GLY A 147 -10.95 -0.04 -2.63
N GLY A 148 -10.19 0.42 -3.62
CA GLY A 148 -8.77 0.09 -3.71
C GLY A 148 -7.84 1.11 -3.04
N GLN A 149 -6.86 1.62 -3.78
CA GLN A 149 -5.80 2.48 -3.24
C GLN A 149 -6.13 3.95 -3.45
N TYR A 150 -6.60 4.53 -2.37
CA TYR A 150 -6.77 5.95 -2.15
C TYR A 150 -6.75 6.17 -0.64
N ARG A 151 -6.65 7.42 -0.24
CA ARG A 151 -6.57 7.83 1.16
C ARG A 151 -7.32 9.14 1.35
N GLY A 152 -7.25 9.64 2.57
CA GLY A 152 -7.71 10.97 2.92
C GLY A 152 -9.20 11.16 2.66
N TYR A 153 -9.58 12.34 2.18
CA TYR A 153 -10.98 12.72 2.09
C TYR A 153 -11.77 11.89 1.07
N ARG A 154 -11.12 11.26 0.08
CA ARG A 154 -11.79 10.32 -0.84
C ARG A 154 -12.25 9.05 -0.11
N ASP A 155 -11.43 8.53 0.81
CA ASP A 155 -11.82 7.38 1.66
C ASP A 155 -12.90 7.76 2.66
N MET A 156 -12.78 8.95 3.24
CA MET A 156 -13.80 9.50 4.12
C MET A 156 -15.16 9.58 3.40
N LEU A 157 -15.23 10.15 2.19
CA LEU A 157 -16.50 10.33 1.46
C LEU A 157 -17.18 9.00 1.12
N TRP A 158 -16.45 8.00 0.64
CA TRP A 158 -17.04 6.69 0.35
C TRP A 158 -17.53 5.97 1.60
N ARG A 159 -16.78 6.04 2.70
CA ARG A 159 -17.20 5.49 3.99
C ARG A 159 -18.45 6.19 4.51
N ARG A 160 -18.45 7.52 4.46
CA ARG A 160 -19.57 8.38 4.84
C ARG A 160 -20.81 8.08 4.01
N PHE A 161 -20.63 7.83 2.70
CA PHE A 161 -21.71 7.49 1.80
C PHE A 161 -22.30 6.13 2.16
N ALA A 162 -21.47 5.13 2.42
CA ALA A 162 -21.91 3.83 2.89
C ALA A 162 -22.69 3.91 4.20
N GLU A 163 -22.22 4.71 5.16
CA GLU A 163 -22.86 4.93 6.45
C GLU A 163 -24.22 5.65 6.33
N ALA A 164 -24.31 6.74 5.56
CA ALA A 164 -25.55 7.49 5.34
C ALA A 164 -26.56 6.67 4.51
N TYR A 165 -26.08 5.93 3.52
CA TYR A 165 -26.89 4.99 2.75
C TYR A 165 -27.26 3.74 3.57
N GLY A 166 -26.58 3.45 4.68
CA GLY A 166 -26.82 2.27 5.50
C GLY A 166 -26.49 0.96 4.82
N THR A 167 -25.37 0.92 4.09
CA THR A 167 -24.75 -0.36 3.77
C THR A 167 -23.55 -0.60 4.69
N PRO A 168 -23.45 -1.78 5.33
CA PRO A 168 -22.28 -2.14 6.09
C PRO A 168 -21.11 -2.56 5.17
N ASN A 169 -21.34 -2.65 3.85
CA ASN A 169 -20.46 -3.27 2.86
C ASN A 169 -19.57 -2.27 2.12
N TYR A 170 -18.92 -1.37 2.86
CA TYR A 170 -17.72 -0.68 2.37
C TYR A 170 -16.48 -1.53 2.70
N ILE A 171 -15.82 -2.06 1.67
CA ILE A 171 -14.80 -3.10 1.79
C ILE A 171 -13.56 -2.71 1.02
N ARG A 172 -12.42 -2.60 1.71
CA ARG A 172 -11.14 -2.24 1.08
C ARG A 172 -10.40 -3.46 0.54
N VAL A 173 -10.06 -3.45 -0.75
CA VAL A 173 -9.58 -4.63 -1.49
C VAL A 173 -8.05 -4.73 -1.62
N ARG A 174 -7.26 -3.87 -0.96
CA ARG A 174 -5.78 -3.87 -1.12
C ARG A 174 -4.96 -3.98 0.16
N CYS A 175 -3.82 -4.66 -0.02
CA CYS A 175 -2.85 -5.07 0.99
C CYS A 175 -2.23 -3.90 1.78
N LEU A 176 -2.21 -4.08 3.11
CA LEU A 176 -1.67 -3.19 4.16
C LEU A 176 -2.14 -1.74 4.02
N PRO A 177 -3.16 -1.29 4.79
CA PRO A 177 -3.46 0.13 4.95
C PRO A 177 -2.26 0.80 5.61
N PRO A 178 -1.47 1.64 4.92
CA PRO A 178 -0.33 2.33 5.53
C PRO A 178 -0.78 3.31 6.63
N GLU A 179 -2.07 3.67 6.62
CA GLU A 179 -2.73 4.58 7.55
C GLU A 179 -3.04 3.96 8.92
N LYS A 180 -2.94 2.63 9.09
CA LYS A 180 -3.16 1.98 10.38
C LYS A 180 -1.86 1.32 10.84
N PRO A 181 -1.51 1.39 12.15
CA PRO A 181 -0.42 0.58 12.67
C PRO A 181 -0.75 -0.91 12.53
N ALA A 182 0.31 -1.73 12.53
CA ALA A 182 0.17 -3.16 12.72
C ALA A 182 -0.66 -3.46 13.97
N LEU A 183 -1.49 -4.50 13.92
CA LEU A 183 -2.21 -4.98 15.09
C LEU A 183 -1.23 -5.29 16.24
N ALA A 184 -0.06 -5.86 15.94
CA ALA A 184 1.01 -6.11 16.92
C ALA A 184 1.46 -4.83 17.66
N HIS A 185 1.65 -3.71 16.97
CA HIS A 185 2.06 -2.43 17.58
C HIS A 185 0.99 -1.88 18.50
N ARG A 186 -0.29 -2.00 18.11
CA ARG A 186 -1.42 -1.64 18.98
C ARG A 186 -1.45 -2.51 20.23
N LEU A 187 -1.26 -3.83 20.08
CA LEU A 187 -1.37 -4.80 21.16
C LEU A 187 -0.20 -4.79 22.15
N MET A 188 1.02 -4.46 21.68
CA MET A 188 2.24 -4.48 22.49
C MET A 188 2.71 -3.11 22.94
N GLN A 189 2.40 -2.05 22.19
CA GLN A 189 2.86 -0.68 22.48
C GLN A 189 1.68 0.29 22.72
N GLY A 190 0.44 -0.09 22.36
CA GLY A 190 -0.74 0.76 22.52
C GLY A 190 -0.87 1.85 21.44
N VAL A 191 -0.05 1.80 20.40
CA VAL A 191 -0.02 2.84 19.38
C VAL A 191 -1.25 2.70 18.46
N THR A 192 -1.96 3.80 18.27
CA THR A 192 -3.15 3.89 17.41
C THR A 192 -2.87 4.55 16.06
N THR A 193 -1.71 5.20 15.90
CA THR A 193 -1.25 5.87 14.68
C THR A 193 -0.11 5.08 14.00
N PRO A 194 0.22 5.34 12.72
CA PRO A 194 1.36 4.70 12.06
C PRO A 194 2.69 4.91 12.79
N LEU A 195 3.55 3.89 12.78
CA LEU A 195 4.93 4.04 13.25
C LEU A 195 5.79 4.78 12.23
N GLY A 196 6.74 5.57 12.72
CA GLY A 196 7.86 6.12 11.96
C GLY A 196 9.12 5.27 12.16
N TYR A 197 9.86 5.03 11.09
CA TYR A 197 11.19 4.43 11.15
C TYR A 197 12.20 5.53 10.83
N ASP A 198 13.02 5.94 11.81
CA ASP A 198 14.04 6.97 11.60
C ASP A 198 15.28 6.39 10.90
N LEU A 199 15.08 5.89 9.68
CA LEU A 199 16.07 5.19 8.88
C LEU A 199 17.32 6.04 8.61
N ALA A 200 17.14 7.36 8.55
CA ALA A 200 18.18 8.29 8.16
C ALA A 200 19.16 8.63 9.31
N GLU A 201 18.71 8.47 10.56
CA GLU A 201 19.51 8.74 11.76
C GLU A 201 20.04 7.47 12.43
N ALA A 202 19.54 6.28 12.04
CA ALA A 202 20.03 4.99 12.51
C ALA A 202 21.53 4.77 12.17
N GLN A 203 22.20 3.92 12.95
CA GLN A 203 23.56 3.43 12.68
C GLN A 203 23.58 1.94 12.34
N PHE A 204 22.58 1.18 12.78
CA PHE A 204 22.36 -0.20 12.37
C PHE A 204 20.90 -0.42 12.02
N ILE A 205 20.63 -0.98 10.84
CA ILE A 205 19.28 -1.38 10.43
C ILE A 205 19.27 -2.88 10.13
N LEU A 206 18.38 -3.59 10.83
CA LEU A 206 17.99 -4.96 10.51
C LEU A 206 16.62 -4.93 9.83
N SER A 207 16.54 -5.32 8.57
CA SER A 207 15.30 -5.28 7.81
C SER A 207 14.81 -6.68 7.46
N PHE A 208 13.58 -6.99 7.84
CA PHE A 208 12.86 -8.20 7.44
C PHE A 208 12.01 -7.91 6.20
N GLY A 209 12.50 -8.39 5.05
CA GLY A 209 11.89 -8.38 3.72
C GLY A 209 11.40 -7.01 3.21
N ALA A 210 11.83 -5.90 3.81
CA ALA A 210 11.45 -4.58 3.33
C ALA A 210 12.37 -4.21 2.17
N GLY A 211 11.83 -4.15 0.96
CA GLY A 211 12.55 -3.67 -0.23
C GLY A 211 12.74 -2.15 -0.20
N LEU A 212 13.59 -1.63 0.70
CA LEU A 212 13.83 -0.20 0.91
C LEU A 212 14.20 0.55 -0.39
N LEU A 213 14.88 -0.13 -1.32
CA LEU A 213 15.29 0.39 -2.62
C LEU A 213 14.46 -0.19 -3.78
N GLU A 214 13.30 -0.79 -3.47
CA GLU A 214 12.33 -1.35 -4.41
C GLU A 214 10.94 -0.77 -4.14
N ALA A 215 9.85 -1.45 -4.52
CA ALA A 215 8.48 -0.95 -4.38
C ALA A 215 7.90 -1.10 -2.95
N TRP A 216 8.68 -0.76 -1.93
CA TRP A 216 8.19 -0.59 -0.56
C TRP A 216 7.44 0.74 -0.40
N LEU A 217 6.65 0.88 0.68
CA LEU A 217 5.59 1.89 0.90
C LEU A 217 5.88 3.28 0.29
N GLY A 218 6.96 3.93 0.74
CA GLY A 218 7.47 5.20 0.20
C GLY A 218 8.90 5.03 -0.32
N PRO A 219 9.10 4.62 -1.58
CA PRO A 219 10.41 4.21 -2.08
C PRO A 219 11.40 5.36 -2.17
N VAL A 220 10.91 6.57 -2.47
CA VAL A 220 11.75 7.76 -2.62
C VAL A 220 12.28 8.20 -1.26
N HIS A 221 11.40 8.31 -0.26
CA HIS A 221 11.78 8.64 1.11
C HIS A 221 12.78 7.60 1.68
N ALA A 222 12.48 6.31 1.53
CA ALA A 222 13.37 5.24 1.96
C ALA A 222 14.74 5.29 1.26
N SER A 223 14.78 5.57 -0.05
CA SER A 223 16.03 5.68 -0.80
C SER A 223 16.87 6.89 -0.36
N GLN A 224 16.23 8.01 -0.04
CA GLN A 224 16.91 9.19 0.51
C GLN A 224 17.47 8.93 1.90
N ALA A 225 16.67 8.31 2.78
CA ALA A 225 17.12 7.92 4.11
C ALA A 225 18.29 6.93 4.03
N PHE A 226 18.21 5.94 3.13
CA PHE A 226 19.29 5.01 2.86
C PHE A 226 20.54 5.71 2.33
N ALA A 227 20.42 6.67 1.41
CA ALA A 227 21.56 7.43 0.92
C ALA A 227 22.25 8.21 2.04
N ARG A 228 21.49 8.77 2.98
CA ARG A 228 22.04 9.46 4.17
C ARG A 228 22.72 8.48 5.12
N LEU A 229 22.10 7.34 5.43
CA LEU A 229 22.68 6.26 6.22
C LEU A 229 24.05 5.82 5.68
N ARG A 230 24.19 5.75 4.35
CA ARG A 230 25.40 5.24 3.69
C ARG A 230 26.47 6.30 3.43
N ARG A 231 26.17 7.59 3.62
CA ARG A 231 27.12 8.68 3.37
C ARG A 231 28.15 8.72 4.50
N SER A 232 29.44 8.64 4.15
CA SER A 232 30.54 8.90 5.07
C SER A 232 30.75 10.41 5.24
N GLY A 233 31.08 10.85 6.45
CA GLY A 233 31.34 12.26 6.75
C GLY A 233 31.27 12.51 8.25
N GLU A 234 30.40 13.43 8.67
CA GLU A 234 30.15 13.78 10.08
C GLU A 234 29.71 12.61 10.96
N ARG A 235 29.30 11.48 10.35
CA ARG A 235 28.93 10.24 11.05
C ARG A 235 29.55 9.01 10.38
N PRO A 236 29.77 7.93 11.15
CA PRO A 236 30.14 6.64 10.58
C PRO A 236 29.09 6.17 9.58
N ARG A 237 29.56 5.46 8.54
CA ARG A 237 28.69 4.80 7.57
C ARG A 237 27.83 3.77 8.30
N GLY A 238 26.51 3.95 8.26
CA GLY A 238 25.57 3.04 8.88
C GLY A 238 25.62 1.64 8.25
N ARG A 239 25.40 0.64 9.10
CA ARG A 239 25.40 -0.78 8.74
C ARG A 239 23.98 -1.27 8.48
N PHE A 240 23.81 -2.04 7.42
CA PHE A 240 22.52 -2.52 6.96
C PHE A 240 22.54 -4.02 6.70
N VAL A 241 21.63 -4.75 7.36
CA VAL A 241 21.40 -6.18 7.19
C VAL A 241 20.00 -6.39 6.61
N GLN A 242 19.94 -7.03 5.45
CA GLN A 242 18.69 -7.38 4.77
C GLN A 242 18.41 -8.87 4.94
N VAL A 243 17.37 -9.21 5.69
CA VAL A 243 16.79 -10.55 5.78
C VAL A 243 15.72 -10.66 4.70
N ASP A 244 15.95 -11.45 3.66
CA ASP A 244 15.06 -11.52 2.50
C ASP A 244 15.31 -12.84 1.76
N PRO A 245 14.29 -13.63 1.39
CA PRO A 245 14.48 -14.82 0.56
C PRO A 245 15.12 -14.51 -0.79
N ARG A 246 15.06 -13.25 -1.25
CA ARG A 246 15.59 -12.81 -2.53
C ARG A 246 16.82 -11.94 -2.36
N GLY A 247 17.83 -12.19 -3.20
CA GLY A 247 18.93 -11.27 -3.47
C GLY A 247 18.43 -10.03 -4.21
N SER A 248 17.56 -9.25 -3.57
CA SER A 248 16.86 -8.11 -4.16
C SER A 248 17.80 -6.94 -4.43
N ALA A 249 17.32 -5.91 -5.14
CA ALA A 249 18.10 -4.68 -5.32
C ALA A 249 18.48 -4.04 -3.97
N THR A 250 17.64 -4.24 -2.95
CA THR A 250 17.92 -3.83 -1.57
C THR A 250 19.00 -4.72 -0.94
N ALA A 251 18.88 -6.05 -1.05
CA ALA A 251 19.84 -7.00 -0.48
C ALA A 251 21.26 -6.84 -1.05
N VAL A 252 21.40 -6.59 -2.36
CA VAL A 252 22.70 -6.38 -3.01
C VAL A 252 23.40 -5.10 -2.53
N LYS A 253 22.66 -4.14 -1.95
CA LYS A 253 23.22 -2.91 -1.36
C LYS A 253 23.44 -3.00 0.16
N ALA A 254 23.01 -4.09 0.79
CA ALA A 254 23.24 -4.37 2.20
C ALA A 254 24.70 -4.75 2.48
N ASP A 255 25.15 -4.51 3.71
CA ASP A 255 26.44 -5.06 4.16
C ASP A 255 26.34 -6.57 4.37
N ARG A 256 25.12 -7.07 4.60
CA ARG A 256 24.82 -8.49 4.62
C ARG A 256 23.42 -8.77 4.10
N TRP A 257 23.34 -9.71 3.17
CA TRP A 257 22.10 -10.37 2.80
C TRP A 257 21.98 -11.69 3.57
N VAL A 258 20.82 -11.93 4.17
CA VAL A 258 20.47 -13.16 4.89
C VAL A 258 19.32 -13.84 4.13
N PRO A 259 19.61 -14.88 3.32
CA PRO A 259 18.58 -15.63 2.59
C PRO A 259 17.78 -16.48 3.57
N ILE A 260 16.62 -15.97 3.97
CA ILE A 260 15.72 -16.67 4.88
C ILE A 260 14.73 -17.56 4.11
N VAL A 261 14.33 -18.68 4.71
CA VAL A 261 13.20 -19.48 4.23
C VAL A 261 11.89 -18.66 4.40
N PRO A 262 11.08 -18.46 3.35
CA PRO A 262 9.85 -17.68 3.43
C PRO A 262 8.89 -18.16 4.52
N GLY A 263 8.37 -17.23 5.32
CA GLY A 263 7.44 -17.52 6.40
C GLY A 263 8.10 -17.90 7.73
N THR A 264 9.43 -17.79 7.84
CA THR A 264 10.18 -18.13 9.07
C THR A 264 10.79 -16.91 9.77
N ASP A 265 10.41 -15.70 9.33
CA ASP A 265 10.93 -14.42 9.85
C ASP A 265 10.75 -14.26 11.36
N GLY A 266 9.58 -14.65 11.88
CA GLY A 266 9.29 -14.62 13.32
C GLY A 266 10.19 -15.56 14.12
N ILE A 267 10.47 -16.75 13.58
CA ILE A 267 11.38 -17.74 14.20
C ILE A 267 12.81 -17.17 14.26
N LEU A 268 13.27 -16.54 13.17
CA LEU A 268 14.58 -15.89 13.16
C LEU A 268 14.65 -14.74 14.17
N ALA A 269 13.60 -13.90 14.24
CA ALA A 269 13.54 -12.81 15.21
C ALA A 269 13.63 -13.31 16.66
N LEU A 270 12.94 -14.41 16.98
CA LEU A 270 13.00 -15.03 18.32
C LEU A 270 14.35 -15.69 18.60
N GLY A 271 15.02 -16.26 17.58
CA GLY A 271 16.40 -16.75 17.73
C GLY A 271 17.43 -15.63 17.94
N ILE A 272 17.24 -14.47 17.30
CA ILE A 272 18.05 -13.28 17.57
C ILE A 272 17.80 -12.79 19.01
N ALA A 273 16.55 -12.75 19.45
CA ALA A 273 16.20 -12.43 20.84
C ALA A 273 16.85 -13.41 21.83
N ASN A 274 16.86 -14.71 21.52
CA ASN A 274 17.52 -15.73 22.33
C ASN A 274 19.01 -15.44 22.52
N ALA A 275 19.72 -15.17 21.42
CA ALA A 275 21.14 -14.81 21.45
C ALA A 275 21.37 -13.52 22.26
N MET A 276 20.55 -12.49 22.06
CA MET A 276 20.67 -11.23 22.80
C MET A 276 20.45 -11.42 24.31
N ILE A 277 19.46 -12.21 24.71
CA ILE A 277 19.15 -12.47 26.12
C ILE A 277 20.27 -13.29 26.77
N ARG A 278 20.77 -14.34 26.09
CA ARG A 278 21.86 -15.19 26.60
C ARG A 278 23.18 -14.44 26.80
N GLU A 279 23.50 -13.52 25.89
CA GLU A 279 24.72 -12.70 25.97
C GLU A 279 24.52 -11.39 26.77
N GLY A 280 23.32 -11.12 27.31
CA GLY A 280 23.04 -9.91 28.09
C GLY A 280 23.09 -8.61 27.28
N LEU A 281 22.84 -8.69 25.96
CA LEU A 281 22.99 -7.59 24.99
C LEU A 281 21.75 -6.68 24.85
N TYR A 282 20.66 -7.01 25.52
CA TYR A 282 19.43 -6.20 25.51
C TYR A 282 19.52 -5.03 26.50
N ASP A 283 18.73 -3.99 26.27
CA ASP A 283 18.59 -2.85 27.16
C ASP A 283 17.83 -3.26 28.43
N GLN A 284 18.60 -3.62 29.46
CA GLN A 284 18.05 -4.11 30.72
C GLN A 284 17.27 -3.02 31.47
N GLU A 285 17.71 -1.76 31.38
CA GLU A 285 17.04 -0.64 32.04
C GLU A 285 15.67 -0.41 31.41
N PHE A 286 15.60 -0.36 30.07
CA PHE A 286 14.33 -0.22 29.37
C PHE A 286 13.38 -1.38 29.68
N VAL A 287 13.87 -2.63 29.64
CA VAL A 287 13.03 -3.79 29.92
C VAL A 287 12.52 -3.79 31.36
N ALA A 288 13.36 -3.45 32.35
CA ALA A 288 12.96 -3.44 33.75
C ALA A 288 11.95 -2.31 34.07
N THR A 289 12.11 -1.14 33.45
CA THR A 289 11.34 0.06 33.78
C THR A 289 10.11 0.28 32.90
N HIS A 290 10.17 -0.17 31.65
CA HIS A 290 9.21 0.21 30.60
C HIS A 290 8.62 -0.98 29.85
N ALA A 291 8.92 -2.21 30.24
CA ALA A 291 8.26 -3.39 29.71
C ALA A 291 7.54 -4.21 30.80
N SER A 292 6.70 -5.13 30.35
CA SER A 292 5.99 -6.12 31.16
C SER A 292 5.85 -7.44 30.41
N GLY A 293 5.66 -8.54 31.14
CA GLY A 293 5.61 -9.90 30.57
C GLY A 293 6.97 -10.43 30.08
N PHE A 294 8.08 -9.78 30.48
CA PHE A 294 9.43 -10.23 30.12
C PHE A 294 9.91 -11.40 31.01
N GLU A 295 9.92 -11.20 32.33
CA GLU A 295 10.18 -12.24 33.33
C GLU A 295 8.89 -13.03 33.63
N ASP A 296 9.02 -14.23 34.21
CA ASP A 296 7.89 -14.98 34.76
C ASP A 296 7.18 -14.17 35.86
N TRP A 297 5.85 -14.32 35.97
CA TRP A 297 5.08 -13.66 37.03
C TRP A 297 3.90 -14.53 37.49
N THR A 298 3.29 -14.15 38.61
CA THR A 298 2.06 -14.76 39.10
C THR A 298 0.90 -13.80 38.82
N ASP A 299 -0.15 -14.28 38.16
CA ASP A 299 -1.33 -13.46 37.89
C ASP A 299 -2.20 -13.25 39.14
N GLY A 300 -3.24 -12.40 39.04
CA GLY A 300 -4.16 -12.13 40.14
C GLY A 300 -4.98 -13.34 40.62
N ALA A 301 -4.96 -14.45 39.88
CA ALA A 301 -5.58 -15.71 40.26
C ALA A 301 -4.58 -16.72 40.87
N GLY A 302 -3.34 -16.30 41.13
CA GLY A 302 -2.31 -17.15 41.72
C GLY A 302 -1.64 -18.11 40.73
N ARG A 303 -1.90 -17.99 39.42
CA ARG A 303 -1.30 -18.86 38.40
C ARG A 303 0.06 -18.31 37.99
N ARG A 304 1.08 -19.16 37.97
CA ARG A 304 2.41 -18.81 37.47
C ARG A 304 2.42 -18.83 35.94
N LEU A 305 2.75 -17.69 35.33
CA LEU A 305 2.82 -17.49 33.89
C LEU A 305 4.27 -17.36 33.45
N SER A 306 4.60 -17.98 32.31
CA SER A 306 5.93 -17.91 31.72
C SER A 306 6.14 -16.57 31.02
N GLY A 307 7.27 -15.92 31.31
CA GLY A 307 7.68 -14.69 30.65
C GLY A 307 8.24 -14.92 29.26
N PHE A 308 8.30 -13.86 28.47
CA PHE A 308 8.95 -13.87 27.14
C PHE A 308 10.38 -14.39 27.18
N LYS A 309 11.15 -14.03 28.22
CA LYS A 309 12.52 -14.49 28.40
C LYS A 309 12.60 -16.00 28.48
N ASN A 310 11.76 -16.61 29.30
CA ASN A 310 11.74 -18.05 29.53
C ASN A 310 11.26 -18.80 28.28
N LEU A 311 10.19 -18.31 27.64
CA LEU A 311 9.73 -18.79 26.33
C LEU A 311 10.86 -18.80 25.29
N VAL A 312 11.54 -17.67 25.12
CA VAL A 312 12.58 -17.52 24.10
C VAL A 312 13.76 -18.45 24.39
N LEU A 313 14.20 -18.54 25.65
CA LEU A 313 15.36 -19.33 26.05
C LEU A 313 15.16 -20.84 25.88
N ASN A 314 13.93 -21.32 26.08
CA ASN A 314 13.60 -22.75 26.04
C ASN A 314 13.18 -23.22 24.64
N GLU A 315 12.33 -22.46 23.95
CA GLU A 315 11.70 -22.92 22.70
C GLU A 315 12.51 -22.56 21.45
N TYR A 316 13.32 -21.49 21.49
CA TYR A 316 14.01 -20.95 20.32
C TYR A 316 15.53 -21.13 20.41
N GLY A 317 15.95 -22.35 20.71
CA GLY A 317 17.36 -22.76 20.67
C GLY A 317 17.97 -22.53 19.28
N LEU A 318 19.21 -22.03 19.24
CA LEU A 318 19.82 -21.56 17.99
C LEU A 318 19.98 -22.64 16.91
N LEU A 319 20.21 -23.90 17.28
CA LEU A 319 20.28 -25.01 16.33
C LEU A 319 18.93 -25.26 15.65
N SER A 320 17.85 -25.30 16.41
CA SER A 320 16.48 -25.46 15.90
C SER A 320 16.07 -24.28 15.02
N VAL A 321 16.36 -23.05 15.46
CA VAL A 321 16.13 -21.84 14.65
C VAL A 321 16.92 -21.90 13.35
N SER A 322 18.19 -22.30 13.40
CA SER A 322 19.04 -22.40 12.22
C SER A 322 18.49 -23.41 11.20
N ALA A 323 18.06 -24.58 11.68
CA ALA A 323 17.45 -25.61 10.85
C ALA A 323 16.14 -25.13 10.20
N ALA A 324 15.29 -24.44 10.93
CA ALA A 324 13.98 -23.98 10.44
C ALA A 324 14.10 -22.81 9.45
N THR A 325 15.00 -21.87 9.71
CA THR A 325 15.12 -20.62 8.95
C THR A 325 16.10 -20.69 7.79
N GLY A 326 16.99 -21.69 7.79
CA GLY A 326 18.12 -21.80 6.88
C GLY A 326 19.27 -20.84 7.21
N VAL A 327 19.16 -20.03 8.27
CA VAL A 327 20.18 -19.05 8.65
C VAL A 327 21.21 -19.69 9.57
N PRO A 328 22.52 -19.64 9.27
CA PRO A 328 23.53 -20.23 10.14
C PRO A 328 23.55 -19.63 11.55
N VAL A 329 23.75 -20.47 12.57
CA VAL A 329 23.87 -20.03 13.99
C VAL A 329 24.87 -18.87 14.14
N LYS A 330 26.03 -18.97 13.48
CA LYS A 330 27.04 -17.90 13.47
C LYS A 330 26.46 -16.56 13.01
N THR A 331 25.67 -16.57 11.95
CA THR A 331 25.04 -15.37 11.41
C THR A 331 24.02 -14.79 12.40
N ILE A 332 23.24 -15.63 13.08
CA ILE A 332 22.29 -15.22 14.12
C ILE A 332 23.02 -14.50 15.26
N LEU A 333 24.10 -15.11 15.77
CA LEU A 333 24.93 -14.53 16.84
C LEU A 333 25.55 -13.19 16.44
N GLU A 334 26.11 -13.10 15.23
CA GLU A 334 26.69 -11.85 14.72
C GLU A 334 25.65 -10.74 14.62
N ILE A 335 24.45 -11.04 14.12
CA ILE A 335 23.36 -10.07 14.04
C ILE A 335 22.92 -9.62 15.45
N ALA A 336 22.78 -10.56 16.40
CA ALA A 336 22.41 -10.24 17.77
C ALA A 336 23.42 -9.30 18.45
N ARG A 337 24.73 -9.58 18.26
CA ARG A 337 25.81 -8.73 18.76
C ARG A 337 25.78 -7.35 18.15
N ASP A 338 25.71 -7.25 16.83
CA ASP A 338 25.63 -5.97 16.12
C ASP A 338 24.43 -5.14 16.57
N LEU A 339 23.27 -5.78 16.72
CA LEU A 339 22.02 -5.15 17.15
C LEU A 339 22.08 -4.67 18.61
N GLY A 340 22.78 -5.42 19.47
CA GLY A 340 23.06 -5.07 20.86
C GLY A 340 24.05 -3.92 21.03
N THR A 341 25.08 -3.84 20.18
CA THR A 341 26.22 -2.92 20.39
C THR A 341 26.21 -1.66 19.51
N ILE A 342 25.69 -1.72 18.28
CA ILE A 342 25.73 -0.58 17.35
C ILE A 342 24.49 0.26 17.54
N LYS A 343 24.61 1.44 18.17
CA LYS A 343 23.48 2.34 18.46
C LYS A 343 23.59 3.67 17.72
N PRO A 344 22.46 4.33 17.38
CA PRO A 344 21.09 3.82 17.46
C PRO A 344 20.84 2.68 16.46
N ALA A 345 20.11 1.65 16.89
CA ALA A 345 19.72 0.50 16.08
C ALA A 345 18.22 0.49 15.80
N LEU A 346 17.83 -0.10 14.68
CA LEU A 346 16.44 -0.14 14.22
C LEU A 346 16.11 -1.47 13.55
N VAL A 347 14.95 -2.05 13.90
CA VAL A 347 14.44 -3.27 13.27
C VAL A 347 13.15 -2.97 12.49
N VAL A 348 13.14 -3.29 11.20
CA VAL A 348 12.01 -3.04 10.29
C VAL A 348 11.30 -4.36 9.97
N GLY A 349 9.98 -4.42 10.20
CA GLY A 349 9.20 -5.67 10.14
C GLY A 349 7.81 -5.57 9.48
N GLU A 350 7.58 -4.55 8.65
CA GLU A 350 6.25 -4.32 8.08
C GLU A 350 5.90 -5.29 6.94
N ARG A 351 6.32 -4.99 5.72
CA ARG A 351 5.74 -5.61 4.51
C ARG A 351 6.36 -6.95 4.14
N GLY A 352 7.64 -7.12 4.42
CA GLY A 352 8.42 -8.31 4.07
C GLY A 352 7.95 -9.62 4.70
N PRO A 353 7.88 -9.70 6.05
CA PRO A 353 7.50 -10.92 6.76
C PRO A 353 5.99 -11.18 6.72
N ALA A 354 5.22 -10.22 6.22
CA ALA A 354 3.77 -10.34 6.11
C ALA A 354 3.36 -11.35 5.04
N TYR A 355 2.12 -11.84 5.12
CA TYR A 355 1.50 -12.83 4.20
C TYR A 355 1.79 -14.31 4.50
N GLY A 356 2.22 -14.63 5.72
CA GLY A 356 2.20 -15.98 6.28
C GLY A 356 0.95 -16.24 7.14
N SER A 357 0.72 -17.50 7.52
CA SER A 357 -0.45 -17.95 8.29
C SER A 357 -0.49 -17.46 9.74
N ASP A 358 0.63 -17.00 10.28
CA ASP A 358 0.73 -16.45 11.65
C ASP A 358 1.42 -15.07 11.66
N ASP A 359 0.82 -14.13 10.92
CA ASP A 359 1.34 -12.77 10.75
C ASP A 359 1.40 -11.99 12.06
N LEU A 360 0.38 -12.15 12.92
CA LEU A 360 0.29 -11.43 14.19
C LEU A 360 1.51 -11.74 15.07
N HIS A 361 1.76 -13.02 15.38
CA HIS A 361 2.86 -13.41 16.24
C HIS A 361 4.23 -13.16 15.59
N THR A 362 4.33 -13.29 14.27
CA THR A 362 5.54 -12.91 13.51
C THR A 362 5.89 -11.44 13.71
N ARG A 363 4.91 -10.54 13.61
CA ARG A 363 5.13 -9.11 13.86
C ARG A 363 5.37 -8.78 15.32
N MET A 364 4.72 -9.49 16.24
CA MET A 364 5.02 -9.37 17.66
C MET A 364 6.50 -9.72 17.92
N ALA A 365 6.99 -10.81 17.36
CA ALA A 365 8.38 -11.25 17.50
C ALA A 365 9.39 -10.23 16.95
N ILE A 366 9.13 -9.66 15.77
CA ILE A 366 10.01 -8.62 15.20
C ILE A 366 9.94 -7.33 16.01
N HIS A 367 8.76 -6.94 16.49
CA HIS A 367 8.61 -5.74 17.31
C HIS A 367 9.26 -5.89 18.69
N SER A 368 9.25 -7.09 19.27
CA SER A 368 10.00 -7.42 20.49
C SER A 368 11.49 -7.10 20.38
N LEU A 369 12.11 -7.27 19.21
CA LEU A 369 13.52 -6.88 19.02
C LEU A 369 13.75 -5.38 19.20
N ASN A 370 12.82 -4.52 18.77
CA ASN A 370 12.90 -3.07 18.97
C ASN A 370 12.79 -2.70 20.47
N ALA A 371 11.91 -3.37 21.21
CA ALA A 371 11.82 -3.21 22.66
C ALA A 371 13.10 -3.69 23.38
N LEU A 372 13.66 -4.84 22.98
CA LEU A 372 14.90 -5.35 23.56
C LEU A 372 16.11 -4.43 23.35
N ILE A 373 16.12 -3.60 22.30
CA ILE A 373 17.19 -2.62 22.08
C ILE A 373 16.89 -1.22 22.64
N GLY A 374 15.74 -1.02 23.29
CA GLY A 374 15.37 0.26 23.92
C GLY A 374 15.19 1.42 22.93
N ASN A 375 14.90 1.15 21.65
CA ASN A 375 14.90 2.19 20.61
C ASN A 375 13.54 2.91 20.40
N ILE A 376 12.54 2.63 21.24
CA ILE A 376 11.20 3.20 21.12
C ILE A 376 11.22 4.65 21.63
N GLY A 377 10.88 5.59 20.75
CA GLY A 377 10.89 7.02 21.05
C GLY A 377 12.27 7.68 20.99
N VAL A 378 13.25 6.99 20.41
CA VAL A 378 14.65 7.45 20.35
C VAL A 378 14.99 7.85 18.92
N LYS A 379 15.79 8.91 18.75
CA LYS A 379 16.33 9.33 17.44
C LYS A 379 17.14 8.19 16.81
N GLY A 380 16.93 7.92 15.53
CA GLY A 380 17.47 6.74 14.84
C GLY A 380 16.78 5.43 15.20
N GLY A 381 15.69 5.48 15.96
CA GLY A 381 14.88 4.36 16.42
C GLY A 381 13.45 4.37 15.86
N LEU A 382 12.52 3.81 16.63
CA LEU A 382 11.09 3.83 16.32
C LEU A 382 10.47 5.13 16.80
N LEU A 383 9.79 5.82 15.88
CA LEU A 383 9.03 7.02 16.15
C LEU A 383 7.53 6.74 16.04
N ILE A 384 6.73 7.66 16.54
CA ILE A 384 5.27 7.64 16.33
C ILE A 384 4.94 8.84 15.46
N GLN A 385 4.14 8.62 14.42
CA GLN A 385 3.58 9.70 13.65
C GLN A 385 2.42 10.35 14.43
N GLY A 386 2.45 11.67 14.57
CA GLY A 386 1.37 12.43 15.21
C GLY A 386 0.11 12.47 14.34
N ASP A 387 -1.04 12.71 14.98
CA ASP A 387 -2.29 12.89 14.26
C ASP A 387 -2.26 14.16 13.40
N LEU A 388 -2.90 14.07 12.23
CA LEU A 388 -3.20 15.23 11.39
C LEU A 388 -4.30 16.04 12.07
N PRO A 389 -4.06 17.32 12.41
CA PRO A 389 -5.07 18.14 13.07
C PRO A 389 -6.06 18.69 12.03
N LEU A 390 -6.73 17.81 11.28
CA LEU A 390 -7.76 18.21 10.33
C LEU A 390 -9.06 18.55 11.05
N ALA A 391 -9.83 19.49 10.49
CA ALA A 391 -11.17 19.77 11.00
C ALA A 391 -12.05 18.51 10.85
N PRO A 392 -12.73 18.09 11.93
CA PRO A 392 -13.61 16.94 11.85
C PRO A 392 -14.82 17.27 10.95
N PRO A 393 -15.23 16.35 10.05
CA PRO A 393 -16.44 16.57 9.27
C PRO A 393 -17.67 16.54 10.19
N PRO A 394 -18.80 17.14 9.80
CA PRO A 394 -20.05 17.05 10.55
C PRO A 394 -20.49 15.59 10.73
N PRO A 395 -21.24 15.22 11.77
CA PRO A 395 -21.70 13.85 11.96
C PRO A 395 -22.60 13.38 10.81
N VAL A 396 -22.56 12.08 10.52
CA VAL A 396 -23.45 11.47 9.53
C VAL A 396 -24.86 11.40 10.07
N GLN A 397 -25.84 11.80 9.26
CA GLN A 397 -27.25 11.65 9.58
C GLN A 397 -27.74 10.28 9.11
N GLN A 398 -28.36 9.52 10.00
CA GLN A 398 -28.93 8.21 9.68
C GLN A 398 -30.44 8.21 9.89
N ASP A 399 -31.18 7.83 8.86
CA ASP A 399 -32.60 7.52 8.95
C ASP A 399 -32.84 6.03 9.30
N ASP A 400 -34.10 5.61 9.37
CA ASP A 400 -34.46 4.23 9.71
C ASP A 400 -34.03 3.21 8.64
N ALA A 401 -33.96 3.60 7.37
CA ALA A 401 -33.44 2.71 6.32
C ALA A 401 -31.93 2.53 6.48
N ALA A 402 -31.22 3.60 6.83
CA ALA A 402 -29.79 3.56 7.09
C ALA A 402 -29.45 2.63 8.26
N ARG A 403 -30.12 2.84 9.41
CA ARG A 403 -29.94 2.04 10.63
C ARG A 403 -30.23 0.56 10.42
N ARG A 404 -31.36 0.23 9.77
CA ARG A 404 -31.75 -1.18 9.50
C ARG A 404 -30.76 -1.89 8.59
N GLY A 405 -30.25 -1.19 7.57
CA GLY A 405 -29.26 -1.75 6.66
C GLY A 405 -27.89 -1.93 7.34
N ALA A 406 -27.42 -0.94 8.09
CA ALA A 406 -26.16 -1.00 8.82
C ALA A 406 -26.13 -2.08 9.92
N ALA A 407 -27.29 -2.46 10.46
CA ALA A 407 -27.43 -3.55 11.43
C ALA A 407 -27.28 -4.96 10.81
N GLN A 408 -27.32 -5.07 9.47
CA GLN A 408 -27.12 -6.35 8.79
C GLN A 408 -25.65 -6.79 8.87
N PRO A 409 -25.36 -8.11 8.86
CA PRO A 409 -24.00 -8.60 8.79
C PRO A 409 -23.26 -8.09 7.55
N ARG A 410 -21.95 -7.86 7.70
CA ARG A 410 -21.08 -7.55 6.56
C ARG A 410 -20.93 -8.78 5.67
N LEU A 411 -20.91 -8.53 4.36
CA LEU A 411 -20.70 -9.53 3.32
C LEU A 411 -19.35 -10.24 3.45
N ASP A 412 -18.30 -9.53 3.85
CA ASP A 412 -16.96 -10.11 4.02
C ASP A 412 -16.75 -10.81 5.38
N GLY A 413 -17.71 -10.70 6.31
CA GLY A 413 -17.59 -11.27 7.66
C GLY A 413 -16.62 -10.55 8.59
N ALA A 414 -16.07 -9.39 8.21
CA ALA A 414 -15.16 -8.62 9.05
C ALA A 414 -15.83 -8.23 10.39
N GLY A 415 -15.08 -8.32 11.49
CA GLY A 415 -15.57 -8.02 12.84
C GLY A 415 -16.42 -9.13 13.46
N GLN A 416 -16.50 -10.31 12.85
CA GLN A 416 -17.27 -11.46 13.36
C GLN A 416 -16.51 -12.78 13.18
N GLY A 417 -16.88 -13.81 13.94
CA GLY A 417 -16.33 -15.17 13.81
C GLY A 417 -14.81 -15.20 13.93
N GLU A 418 -14.13 -15.89 13.03
CA GLU A 418 -12.67 -15.95 12.97
C GLU A 418 -12.01 -14.61 12.57
N TYR A 419 -12.74 -13.73 11.89
CA TYR A 419 -12.28 -12.42 11.42
C TYR A 419 -12.59 -11.27 12.39
N LEU A 420 -12.74 -11.58 13.69
CA LEU A 420 -13.16 -10.63 14.72
C LEU A 420 -12.30 -9.35 14.77
N LEU A 421 -11.00 -9.46 14.49
CA LEU A 421 -10.06 -8.33 14.52
C LEU A 421 -9.76 -7.73 13.13
N ALA A 422 -10.24 -8.37 12.05
CA ALA A 422 -10.04 -7.88 10.70
C ALA A 422 -10.95 -6.67 10.45
N SER A 423 -10.41 -5.64 9.79
CA SER A 423 -11.22 -4.48 9.34
C SER A 423 -11.96 -4.77 8.04
N ASP A 424 -11.37 -5.57 7.16
CA ASP A 424 -11.88 -5.91 5.83
C ASP A 424 -11.38 -7.32 5.49
N VAL A 425 -12.20 -8.15 4.83
CA VAL A 425 -11.83 -9.51 4.43
C VAL A 425 -12.14 -9.76 2.95
N PRO A 426 -11.45 -9.08 2.02
CA PRO A 426 -11.79 -9.17 0.60
C PRO A 426 -11.66 -10.60 0.03
N GLN A 427 -10.83 -11.45 0.66
CA GLN A 427 -10.61 -12.85 0.32
C GLN A 427 -11.86 -13.73 0.49
N ALA A 428 -12.79 -13.34 1.37
CA ALA A 428 -14.04 -14.06 1.58
C ALA A 428 -15.07 -13.80 0.48
N LEU A 429 -14.96 -12.66 -0.24
CA LEU A 429 -15.98 -12.19 -1.17
C LEU A 429 -16.34 -13.18 -2.29
N PRO A 430 -15.39 -13.83 -3.00
CA PRO A 430 -15.74 -14.80 -4.03
C PRO A 430 -16.65 -15.92 -3.51
N GLY A 431 -16.33 -16.46 -2.34
CA GLY A 431 -17.11 -17.54 -1.73
C GLY A 431 -18.51 -17.07 -1.33
N GLN A 432 -18.62 -15.86 -0.78
CA GLN A 432 -19.91 -15.29 -0.35
C GLN A 432 -20.82 -14.97 -1.53
N LEU A 433 -20.28 -14.45 -2.64
CA LEU A 433 -21.05 -14.20 -3.87
C LEU A 433 -21.55 -15.48 -4.54
N LEU A 434 -20.87 -16.61 -4.32
CA LEU A 434 -21.21 -17.90 -4.92
C LEU A 434 -22.00 -18.83 -4.00
N LYS A 435 -22.14 -18.47 -2.71
CA LYS A 435 -22.73 -19.30 -1.67
C LYS A 435 -24.18 -19.70 -1.96
N GLU A 436 -24.95 -18.77 -2.53
CA GLU A 436 -26.36 -18.96 -2.88
C GLU A 436 -26.56 -18.81 -4.40
N SER A 437 -27.70 -19.31 -4.89
CA SER A 437 -28.06 -19.18 -6.31
C SER A 437 -28.36 -17.73 -6.70
N SER A 438 -28.96 -16.96 -5.78
CA SER A 438 -29.16 -15.51 -5.92
C SER A 438 -27.96 -14.74 -5.37
N SER A 439 -27.61 -13.63 -6.03
CA SER A 439 -26.55 -12.75 -5.54
C SER A 439 -26.97 -12.06 -4.22
N PRO A 440 -26.14 -12.10 -3.16
CA PRO A 440 -26.38 -11.31 -1.94
C PRO A 440 -26.16 -9.80 -2.17
N VAL A 441 -25.63 -9.43 -3.34
CA VAL A 441 -25.36 -8.04 -3.74
C VAL A 441 -26.26 -7.66 -4.91
N ASN A 442 -27.05 -6.60 -4.75
CA ASN A 442 -27.91 -6.05 -5.80
C ASN A 442 -27.28 -4.89 -6.58
N ALA A 443 -26.31 -4.21 -5.98
CA ALA A 443 -25.50 -3.20 -6.64
C ALA A 443 -24.05 -3.23 -6.14
N LEU A 444 -23.08 -3.20 -7.06
CA LEU A 444 -21.65 -3.20 -6.76
C LEU A 444 -20.98 -1.95 -7.33
N PHE A 445 -20.25 -1.22 -6.48
CA PHE A 445 -19.47 -0.05 -6.85
C PHE A 445 -17.98 -0.42 -6.82
N LEU A 446 -17.29 -0.23 -7.93
CA LEU A 446 -15.85 -0.46 -8.05
C LEU A 446 -15.13 0.89 -8.11
N PHE A 447 -14.40 1.23 -7.06
CA PHE A 447 -13.69 2.49 -6.98
C PHE A 447 -12.18 2.27 -6.76
N ALA A 448 -11.40 2.75 -7.74
CA ALA A 448 -9.95 2.61 -7.76
C ALA A 448 -9.48 1.18 -7.45
N THR A 449 -10.18 0.15 -7.96
CA THR A 449 -9.88 -1.26 -7.72
C THR A 449 -10.16 -2.09 -8.98
N ASN A 450 -9.46 -3.20 -9.11
CA ASN A 450 -9.66 -4.17 -10.19
C ASN A 450 -9.48 -5.59 -9.61
N PRO A 451 -10.49 -6.14 -8.92
CA PRO A 451 -10.41 -7.47 -8.32
C PRO A 451 -10.13 -8.57 -9.35
N LEU A 452 -10.62 -8.45 -10.59
CA LEU A 452 -10.41 -9.48 -11.61
C LEU A 452 -8.97 -9.54 -12.14
N ALA A 453 -8.17 -8.49 -11.98
CA ALA A 453 -6.73 -8.53 -12.24
C ALA A 453 -5.90 -8.96 -11.02
N ASN A 454 -6.36 -8.62 -9.80
CA ASN A 454 -5.51 -8.59 -8.61
C ASN A 454 -5.85 -9.64 -7.55
N HIS A 455 -7.03 -10.26 -7.60
CA HIS A 455 -7.46 -11.23 -6.59
C HIS A 455 -6.96 -12.65 -6.95
N PRO A 456 -6.47 -13.45 -5.98
CA PRO A 456 -6.13 -14.85 -6.25
C PRO A 456 -7.32 -15.64 -6.81
N ALA A 457 -8.50 -15.60 -6.19
CA ALA A 457 -9.70 -16.26 -6.70
C ALA A 457 -10.47 -15.43 -7.76
N LYS A 458 -9.78 -14.84 -8.75
CA LYS A 458 -10.40 -13.96 -9.75
C LYS A 458 -11.47 -14.67 -10.61
N GLU A 459 -11.35 -15.96 -10.89
CA GLU A 459 -12.32 -16.73 -11.67
C GLU A 459 -13.64 -16.89 -10.89
N ALA A 460 -13.55 -17.28 -9.61
CA ALA A 460 -14.70 -17.36 -8.72
C ALA A 460 -15.32 -15.97 -8.49
N PHE A 461 -14.49 -14.93 -8.35
CA PHE A 461 -14.95 -13.56 -8.24
C PHE A 461 -15.71 -13.12 -9.49
N ALA A 462 -15.19 -13.41 -10.69
CA ALA A 462 -15.83 -13.10 -11.97
C ALA A 462 -17.18 -13.80 -12.10
N GLU A 463 -17.28 -15.07 -11.70
CA GLU A 463 -18.53 -15.82 -11.70
C GLU A 463 -19.56 -15.22 -10.73
N GLY A 464 -19.12 -14.82 -9.53
CA GLY A 464 -19.96 -14.09 -8.58
C GLY A 464 -20.46 -12.76 -9.15
N MET A 465 -19.57 -11.99 -9.79
CA MET A 465 -19.92 -10.71 -10.41
C MET A 465 -20.95 -10.84 -11.53
N LYS A 466 -20.97 -11.95 -12.30
CA LYS A 466 -22.00 -12.16 -13.34
C LYS A 466 -23.42 -12.14 -12.78
N ARG A 467 -23.60 -12.61 -11.54
CA ARG A 467 -24.89 -12.71 -10.84
C ARG A 467 -25.36 -11.38 -10.25
N ILE A 468 -24.48 -10.38 -10.19
CA ILE A 468 -24.81 -9.06 -9.62
C ILE A 468 -25.65 -8.28 -10.65
N PRO A 469 -26.87 -7.85 -10.30
CA PRO A 469 -27.78 -7.19 -11.24
C PRO A 469 -27.29 -5.83 -11.75
N PHE A 470 -26.48 -5.11 -10.98
CA PHE A 470 -26.04 -3.76 -11.32
C PHE A 470 -24.62 -3.49 -10.82
N ILE A 471 -23.69 -3.21 -11.73
CA ILE A 471 -22.29 -2.94 -11.39
C ILE A 471 -21.89 -1.57 -11.96
N VAL A 472 -21.35 -0.71 -11.11
CA VAL A 472 -20.85 0.63 -11.48
C VAL A 472 -19.33 0.65 -11.30
N SER A 473 -18.58 0.94 -12.36
CA SER A 473 -17.13 1.12 -12.30
C SER A 473 -16.74 2.59 -12.42
N PHE A 474 -15.82 3.04 -11.56
CA PHE A 474 -15.22 4.37 -11.62
C PHE A 474 -13.84 4.36 -12.29
N SER A 475 -13.49 3.29 -13.01
CA SER A 475 -12.19 3.20 -13.69
C SER A 475 -12.10 4.20 -14.85
N PRO A 476 -10.97 4.91 -15.02
CA PRO A 476 -10.71 5.69 -16.23
C PRO A 476 -10.45 4.80 -17.47
N PHE A 477 -10.30 3.49 -17.30
CA PHE A 477 -9.95 2.53 -18.35
C PHE A 477 -11.00 1.42 -18.46
N LEU A 478 -11.09 0.80 -19.64
CA LEU A 478 -11.82 -0.44 -19.82
C LEU A 478 -10.96 -1.63 -19.35
N ASP A 479 -10.82 -1.77 -18.03
CA ASP A 479 -10.06 -2.85 -17.39
C ASP A 479 -10.90 -4.14 -17.20
N GLU A 480 -10.28 -5.22 -16.71
CA GLU A 480 -10.92 -6.52 -16.55
C GLU A 480 -12.21 -6.45 -15.71
N SER A 481 -12.21 -5.68 -14.62
CA SER A 481 -13.40 -5.54 -13.77
C SER A 481 -14.43 -4.59 -14.36
N SER A 482 -14.01 -3.55 -15.08
CA SER A 482 -14.88 -2.60 -15.76
C SER A 482 -15.57 -3.21 -16.99
N SER A 483 -14.94 -4.19 -17.64
CA SER A 483 -15.58 -4.98 -18.70
C SER A 483 -16.82 -5.74 -18.20
N MET A 484 -16.87 -5.99 -16.88
CA MET A 484 -18.01 -6.59 -16.22
C MET A 484 -19.04 -5.56 -15.74
N ALA A 485 -18.88 -4.26 -15.96
CA ALA A 485 -19.80 -3.26 -15.44
C ALA A 485 -21.10 -3.18 -16.25
N ASP A 486 -22.17 -2.70 -15.59
CA ASP A 486 -23.41 -2.23 -16.22
C ASP A 486 -23.27 -0.75 -16.63
N LEU A 487 -22.48 0.00 -15.86
CA LEU A 487 -22.22 1.41 -16.07
C LEU A 487 -20.75 1.73 -15.72
N ILE A 488 -20.08 2.49 -16.57
CA ILE A 488 -18.73 2.99 -16.33
C ILE A 488 -18.80 4.52 -16.25
N LEU A 489 -18.37 5.06 -15.11
CA LEU A 489 -18.31 6.48 -14.78
C LEU A 489 -16.83 6.89 -14.65
N PRO A 490 -16.15 7.23 -15.76
CA PRO A 490 -14.70 7.35 -15.73
C PRO A 490 -14.22 8.51 -14.87
N ASP A 491 -13.38 8.19 -13.88
CA ASP A 491 -12.74 9.14 -12.97
C ASP A 491 -11.67 9.99 -13.68
N HIS A 492 -11.39 11.16 -13.11
CA HIS A 492 -10.20 11.92 -13.47
C HIS A 492 -8.93 11.13 -13.18
N THR A 493 -7.88 11.33 -13.97
CA THR A 493 -6.52 10.99 -13.49
C THR A 493 -6.14 11.94 -12.37
N TYR A 494 -5.11 11.58 -11.59
CA TYR A 494 -4.65 12.42 -10.48
C TYR A 494 -4.09 13.78 -10.92
N LEU A 495 -3.86 14.00 -12.22
CA LEU A 495 -3.38 15.28 -12.77
C LEU A 495 -4.53 16.25 -13.15
N GLU A 496 -5.79 15.79 -13.13
CA GLU A 496 -6.94 16.56 -13.63
C GLU A 496 -7.95 16.91 -12.53
N ARG A 497 -7.61 16.72 -11.25
CA ARG A 497 -8.57 16.90 -10.14
C ARG A 497 -7.96 17.56 -8.92
N TRP A 498 -8.86 18.15 -8.13
CA TRP A 498 -8.63 18.37 -6.71
C TRP A 498 -8.43 17.03 -6.00
N GLN A 499 -7.38 16.93 -5.19
CA GLN A 499 -7.10 15.75 -4.38
C GLN A 499 -6.23 16.10 -3.18
N ASP A 500 -6.29 15.23 -2.17
CA ASP A 500 -5.40 15.24 -1.02
C ASP A 500 -4.58 13.95 -0.93
N ASP A 501 -3.49 14.02 -0.18
CA ASP A 501 -2.82 12.84 0.37
C ASP A 501 -2.43 13.12 1.81
N GLN A 502 -2.89 12.24 2.69
CA GLN A 502 -2.59 12.25 4.11
C GLN A 502 -1.44 11.27 4.32
N VAL A 503 -0.22 11.79 4.30
CA VAL A 503 0.96 10.93 4.25
C VAL A 503 1.14 10.22 5.58
N THR A 504 0.99 8.91 5.57
CA THR A 504 1.00 8.03 6.76
C THR A 504 2.17 7.04 6.80
N HIS A 505 3.07 7.07 5.82
CA HIS A 505 4.11 6.06 5.73
C HIS A 505 5.38 6.49 6.45
N LEU A 506 5.70 5.82 7.57
CA LEU A 506 7.05 5.50 8.08
C LEU A 506 8.09 6.63 8.24
N ALA A 507 7.77 7.87 7.90
CA ALA A 507 8.70 8.98 7.86
C ALA A 507 8.91 9.61 9.25
N GLY A 508 8.03 9.28 10.21
CA GLY A 508 8.09 9.79 11.57
C GLY A 508 7.64 11.24 11.71
N PHE A 509 7.06 11.83 10.67
CA PHE A 509 6.45 13.16 10.69
C PHE A 509 5.09 13.12 10.01
N THR A 510 4.30 14.16 10.22
CA THR A 510 2.93 14.25 9.71
C THR A 510 2.88 15.23 8.55
N CYS A 511 2.20 14.87 7.45
CA CYS A 511 2.10 15.73 6.27
C CYS A 511 0.74 15.60 5.59
N PHE A 512 0.16 16.75 5.24
CA PHE A 512 -1.06 16.89 4.46
C PHE A 512 -0.71 17.55 3.13
N SER A 513 -0.91 16.83 2.03
CA SER A 513 -0.69 17.36 0.69
C SER A 513 -2.03 17.72 0.05
N VAL A 514 -2.06 18.83 -0.68
CA VAL A 514 -3.19 19.20 -1.53
C VAL A 514 -2.70 19.39 -2.96
N ALA A 515 -3.51 19.00 -3.93
CA ALA A 515 -3.26 19.25 -5.34
C ALA A 515 -4.51 19.78 -6.00
N GLN A 516 -4.34 20.83 -6.79
CA GLN A 516 -5.32 21.32 -7.74
C GLN A 516 -5.15 20.61 -9.10
N PRO A 517 -6.15 20.68 -10.01
CA PRO A 517 -5.98 20.19 -11.38
C PRO A 517 -4.78 20.87 -12.06
N ALA A 518 -3.80 20.09 -12.49
CA ALA A 518 -2.67 20.59 -13.27
C ALA A 518 -3.01 20.73 -14.75
N ALA A 519 -4.08 20.07 -15.21
CA ALA A 519 -4.67 20.28 -16.52
C ALA A 519 -6.18 20.19 -16.43
N ALA A 520 -6.84 20.86 -17.38
CA ALA A 520 -8.24 20.60 -17.64
C ALA A 520 -8.44 19.13 -18.05
N PRO A 521 -9.59 18.51 -17.73
CA PRO A 521 -9.87 17.14 -18.12
C PRO A 521 -9.74 16.94 -19.64
N LEU A 522 -8.88 16.01 -20.08
CA LEU A 522 -8.65 15.72 -21.50
C LEU A 522 -9.80 14.95 -22.16
N ARG A 523 -10.67 14.37 -21.33
CA ARG A 523 -11.83 13.54 -21.70
C ARG A 523 -13.04 14.03 -20.91
N GLN A 524 -14.25 13.59 -21.27
CA GLN A 524 -15.48 13.86 -20.52
C GLN A 524 -15.56 12.99 -19.25
N THR A 525 -14.52 13.04 -18.43
CA THR A 525 -14.44 12.40 -17.12
C THR A 525 -14.94 13.35 -16.03
N ARG A 526 -15.23 12.83 -14.83
CA ARG A 526 -15.51 13.64 -13.64
C ARG A 526 -14.77 13.04 -12.45
N ASN A 527 -14.38 13.87 -11.48
CA ASN A 527 -13.83 13.39 -10.22
C ASN A 527 -14.86 12.52 -9.49
N ALA A 528 -14.49 11.28 -9.17
CA ALA A 528 -15.40 10.36 -8.48
C ALA A 528 -15.90 10.91 -7.12
N ALA A 529 -15.11 11.76 -6.44
CA ALA A 529 -15.54 12.39 -5.20
C ALA A 529 -16.71 13.36 -5.43
N ASP A 530 -16.63 14.19 -6.46
CA ASP A 530 -17.73 15.10 -6.85
C ASP A 530 -18.98 14.32 -7.29
N VAL A 531 -18.79 13.17 -7.95
CA VAL A 531 -19.91 12.26 -8.29
C VAL A 531 -20.60 11.72 -7.04
N VAL A 532 -19.86 11.35 -5.99
CA VAL A 532 -20.46 10.89 -4.72
C VAL A 532 -21.27 12.01 -4.06
N LEU A 533 -20.77 13.26 -4.05
CA LEU A 533 -21.51 14.42 -3.55
C LEU A 533 -22.83 14.63 -4.32
N GLN A 534 -22.78 14.54 -5.65
CA GLN A 534 -23.96 14.65 -6.52
C GLN A 534 -24.98 13.54 -6.27
N LEU A 535 -24.51 12.28 -6.10
CA LEU A 535 -25.39 11.15 -5.77
C LEU A 535 -26.08 11.34 -4.41
N ALA A 536 -25.35 11.79 -3.38
CA ALA A 536 -25.94 12.04 -2.07
C ALA A 536 -27.03 13.13 -2.12
N LYS A 537 -26.79 14.20 -2.88
CA LYS A 537 -27.78 15.27 -3.11
C LYS A 537 -29.02 14.77 -3.86
N ALA A 538 -28.82 13.95 -4.89
CA ALA A 538 -29.89 13.40 -5.72
C ALA A 538 -30.77 12.39 -4.95
N LEU A 539 -30.16 11.63 -4.04
CA LEU A 539 -30.89 10.69 -3.16
C LEU A 539 -31.69 11.41 -2.05
N GLY A 540 -31.30 12.63 -1.68
CA GLY A 540 -32.05 13.48 -0.76
C GLY A 540 -32.03 13.03 0.70
N GLY A 541 -32.90 13.64 1.52
CA GLY A 541 -33.08 13.30 2.94
C GLY A 541 -31.78 13.29 3.75
N SER A 542 -31.63 12.26 4.59
CA SER A 542 -30.46 12.05 5.47
C SER A 542 -29.13 11.98 4.71
N LEU A 543 -29.14 11.53 3.44
CA LEU A 543 -27.94 11.53 2.60
C LEU A 543 -27.56 12.95 2.22
N ARG A 544 -28.48 13.79 1.78
CA ARG A 544 -28.17 15.19 1.45
C ARG A 544 -27.65 15.95 2.69
N GLU A 545 -28.29 15.77 3.84
CA GLU A 545 -27.87 16.39 5.10
C GLU A 545 -26.48 15.93 5.55
N SER A 546 -26.13 14.68 5.25
CA SER A 546 -24.80 14.16 5.53
C SER A 546 -23.73 14.76 4.62
N PHE A 547 -24.04 15.38 3.49
CA PHE A 547 -23.05 15.91 2.55
C PHE A 547 -23.33 17.40 2.26
N PRO A 548 -22.90 18.31 3.16
CA PRO A 548 -23.17 19.75 3.00
C PRO A 548 -22.37 20.43 1.89
N TRP A 549 -21.37 19.75 1.33
CA TRP A 549 -20.43 20.30 0.34
C TRP A 549 -20.98 20.29 -1.08
N ASP A 550 -20.58 21.29 -1.88
CA ASP A 550 -20.97 21.36 -3.28
C ASP A 550 -20.02 20.64 -4.22
N LYS A 551 -18.72 20.79 -3.95
CA LYS A 551 -17.62 20.18 -4.67
C LYS A 551 -16.56 19.64 -3.71
N TYR A 552 -15.69 18.79 -4.21
CA TYR A 552 -14.64 18.16 -3.42
C TYR A 552 -13.65 19.17 -2.84
N GLU A 553 -13.40 20.26 -3.55
CA GLU A 553 -12.59 21.38 -3.05
C GLU A 553 -13.11 21.94 -1.72
N ASP A 554 -14.43 22.04 -1.54
CA ASP A 554 -15.02 22.53 -0.29
C ASP A 554 -14.70 21.60 0.89
N VAL A 555 -14.70 20.29 0.64
CA VAL A 555 -14.31 19.26 1.64
C VAL A 555 -12.85 19.47 2.07
N LEU A 556 -11.97 19.75 1.10
CA LEU A 556 -10.55 19.97 1.37
C LEU A 556 -10.32 21.30 2.10
N TYR A 557 -10.99 22.37 1.67
CA TYR A 557 -10.93 23.69 2.28
C TYR A 557 -11.44 23.63 3.73
N GLU A 558 -12.64 23.12 3.98
CA GLU A 558 -13.14 23.01 5.36
C GLU A 558 -12.26 22.10 6.23
N GLY A 559 -11.80 20.97 5.68
CA GLY A 559 -10.92 20.04 6.35
C GLY A 559 -9.57 20.63 6.75
N ALA A 560 -8.94 21.40 5.86
CA ALA A 560 -7.64 22.02 6.08
C ALA A 560 -7.69 23.18 7.08
N ARG A 561 -8.87 23.71 7.44
CA ARG A 561 -9.03 24.72 8.50
C ARG A 561 -8.43 24.28 9.83
N GLY A 562 -8.57 23.00 10.18
CA GLY A 562 -7.97 22.46 11.39
C GLY A 562 -6.44 22.62 11.43
N LEU A 563 -5.76 22.57 10.28
CA LEU A 563 -4.31 22.73 10.20
C LEU A 563 -3.89 24.15 10.57
N TYR A 564 -4.67 25.13 10.15
CA TYR A 564 -4.48 26.55 10.49
C TYR A 564 -4.80 26.80 11.97
N ASP A 565 -5.96 26.35 12.43
CA ASP A 565 -6.43 26.53 13.81
C ASP A 565 -5.52 25.85 14.85
N ALA A 566 -4.82 24.78 14.46
CA ALA A 566 -3.91 24.07 15.34
C ALA A 566 -2.68 24.89 15.76
N GLY A 567 -2.35 25.96 15.04
CA GLY A 567 -1.22 26.85 15.37
C GLY A 567 0.15 26.15 15.38
N ARG A 568 0.27 24.99 14.73
CA ARG A 568 1.51 24.19 14.63
C ARG A 568 1.77 23.73 13.21
N GLY A 569 2.98 23.23 12.96
CA GLY A 569 3.43 22.82 11.63
C GLY A 569 3.53 23.99 10.67
N TYR A 570 3.89 23.70 9.42
CA TYR A 570 4.21 24.72 8.43
C TYR A 570 3.67 24.34 7.07
N VAL A 571 3.21 25.33 6.30
CA VAL A 571 3.14 25.15 4.85
C VAL A 571 4.57 25.06 4.34
N VAL A 572 4.85 24.05 3.50
CA VAL A 572 6.23 23.77 3.04
C VAL A 572 6.84 25.02 2.40
N SER A 573 8.08 25.35 2.77
CA SER A 573 8.80 26.55 2.33
C SER A 573 10.29 26.26 2.13
N VAL A 574 11.05 27.23 1.63
CA VAL A 574 12.50 27.06 1.45
C VAL A 574 13.21 26.90 2.79
N HIS A 575 14.26 26.08 2.82
CA HIS A 575 14.89 25.62 4.06
C HIS A 575 15.41 26.74 4.96
N THR A 576 15.84 27.87 4.38
CA THR A 576 16.32 29.05 5.12
C THR A 576 15.21 29.71 5.93
N GLU A 577 14.04 29.91 5.33
CA GLU A 577 12.87 30.47 6.00
C GLU A 577 12.33 29.53 7.08
N GLU A 578 12.33 28.23 6.81
CA GLU A 578 11.96 27.20 7.78
C GLU A 578 12.92 27.20 8.98
N SER A 579 14.23 27.25 8.73
CA SER A 579 15.27 27.21 9.77
C SER A 579 15.21 28.45 10.67
N LEU A 580 15.03 29.64 10.08
CA LEU A 580 14.86 30.87 10.84
C LEU A 580 13.63 30.81 11.75
N ARG A 581 12.50 30.33 11.23
CA ARG A 581 11.26 30.17 12.03
C ARG A 581 11.45 29.22 13.20
N LYS A 582 12.08 28.06 12.98
CA LYS A 582 12.40 27.13 14.06
C LYS A 582 13.30 27.74 15.14
N ILE A 583 14.20 28.66 14.77
CA ILE A 583 15.05 29.37 15.73
C ILE A 583 14.21 30.36 16.55
N LEU A 584 13.35 31.15 15.90
CA LEU A 584 12.48 32.13 16.56
C LEU A 584 11.51 31.45 17.54
N GLU A 585 10.87 30.36 17.12
CA GLU A 585 9.95 29.59 17.98
C GLU A 585 10.65 28.96 19.18
N ARG A 586 11.87 28.44 19.01
CA ARG A 586 12.68 27.93 20.14
C ARG A 586 13.04 29.02 21.14
N GLN A 587 13.09 30.27 20.70
CA GLN A 587 13.32 31.43 21.55
C GLN A 587 12.01 32.01 22.13
N GLY A 588 10.87 31.35 21.91
CA GLY A 588 9.56 31.76 22.42
C GLY A 588 8.84 32.79 21.55
N TYR A 589 9.37 33.14 20.37
CA TYR A 589 8.72 34.03 19.42
C TYR A 589 7.88 33.22 18.44
N TRP A 590 6.55 33.26 18.60
CA TRP A 590 5.61 32.70 17.64
C TRP A 590 4.96 33.84 16.86
N THR A 591 5.15 33.84 15.54
CA THR A 591 4.50 34.78 14.62
C THR A 591 3.64 33.98 13.64
N PRO A 592 2.33 34.23 13.56
CA PRO A 592 1.48 33.61 12.55
C PRO A 592 2.09 33.81 11.16
N GLU A 593 2.26 32.74 10.38
CA GLU A 593 2.76 32.85 9.00
C GLU A 593 1.75 33.56 8.09
N PHE A 594 0.46 33.42 8.39
CA PHE A 594 -0.65 33.90 7.58
C PHE A 594 -1.60 34.73 8.43
N GLU A 595 -2.09 35.84 7.88
CA GLU A 595 -3.02 36.76 8.57
C GLU A 595 -4.46 36.21 8.58
N SER A 596 -4.80 35.41 7.57
CA SER A 596 -6.11 34.78 7.42
C SER A 596 -6.01 33.32 7.00
N TYR A 597 -7.12 32.59 7.16
CA TYR A 597 -7.23 31.22 6.66
C TYR A 597 -7.17 31.16 5.12
N ASP A 598 -7.68 32.17 4.43
CA ASP A 598 -7.66 32.21 2.97
C ASP A 598 -6.22 32.35 2.45
N ASP A 599 -5.39 33.17 3.10
CA ASP A 599 -3.95 33.26 2.76
C ASP A 599 -3.22 31.93 3.00
N PHE A 600 -3.57 31.23 4.09
CA PHE A 600 -3.05 29.89 4.37
C PHE A 600 -3.47 28.89 3.29
N TRP A 601 -4.74 28.88 2.89
CA TRP A 601 -5.26 27.98 1.85
C TRP A 601 -4.59 28.24 0.50
N ASP A 602 -4.46 29.51 0.12
CA ASP A 602 -3.78 29.92 -1.11
C ASP A 602 -2.31 29.48 -1.12
N ALA A 603 -1.60 29.67 -0.01
CA ALA A 603 -0.22 29.22 0.13
C ALA A 603 -0.12 27.69 0.09
N LEU A 604 -1.05 26.99 0.74
CA LEU A 604 -1.12 25.53 0.73
C LEU A 604 -1.33 24.99 -0.69
N GLY A 605 -2.23 25.61 -1.48
CA GLY A 605 -2.43 25.28 -2.89
C GLY A 605 -1.20 25.55 -3.76
N LYS A 606 -0.55 26.72 -3.58
CA LYS A 606 0.64 27.14 -4.36
C LYS A 606 1.91 26.38 -4.01
N ARG A 607 2.04 25.88 -2.77
CA ARG A 607 3.24 25.17 -2.28
C ARG A 607 3.05 23.66 -2.22
N GLY A 608 1.81 23.18 -2.19
CA GLY A 608 1.39 21.79 -2.38
C GLY A 608 1.36 20.91 -1.13
N ALA A 609 1.81 21.40 0.04
CA ALA A 609 1.76 20.63 1.27
C ALA A 609 1.88 21.48 2.54
N TRP A 610 1.28 20.97 3.61
CA TRP A 610 1.57 21.31 5.00
C TRP A 610 2.27 20.13 5.65
N TRP A 611 3.21 20.40 6.55
CA TRP A 611 3.87 19.35 7.31
C TRP A 611 4.22 19.81 8.71
N ASP A 612 4.24 18.85 9.61
CA ASP A 612 4.71 19.03 10.97
C ASP A 612 5.93 18.13 11.21
N PRO A 613 7.15 18.71 11.22
CA PRO A 613 8.37 17.98 11.51
C PRO A 613 8.54 17.68 13.00
N THR A 614 7.65 18.16 13.89
CA THR A 614 7.67 17.86 15.33
C THR A 614 7.19 16.44 15.60
N GLY A 615 7.88 15.47 14.99
CA GLY A 615 7.87 14.07 15.38
C GLY A 615 8.92 13.82 16.46
N LEU A 616 8.59 14.19 17.71
CA LEU A 616 9.12 13.72 19.02
C LEU A 616 9.95 14.70 19.89
N PRO A 617 9.90 14.54 21.25
CA PRO A 617 9.17 13.51 21.99
C PRO A 617 7.90 14.03 22.68
N VAL A 618 6.82 13.27 22.46
CA VAL A 618 5.80 13.09 23.50
C VAL A 618 6.47 12.28 24.62
N SER A 619 6.19 12.58 25.88
CA SER A 619 6.72 11.82 27.02
C SER A 619 6.62 10.30 26.79
N ARG A 620 7.51 9.48 27.38
CA ARG A 620 7.45 8.00 27.25
C ARG A 620 6.04 7.43 27.54
N LYS A 621 5.27 8.08 28.43
CA LYS A 621 3.85 7.78 28.71
C LYS A 621 2.93 7.87 27.48
N ALA A 622 3.21 8.76 26.54
CA ALA A 622 2.44 8.90 25.32
C ALA A 622 2.84 7.93 24.21
N LEU A 623 4.00 7.26 24.35
CA LEU A 623 4.47 6.24 23.42
C LEU A 623 4.03 4.82 23.81
N LEU A 624 3.74 4.58 25.09
CA LEU A 624 3.31 3.29 25.66
C LEU A 624 1.88 3.42 26.21
N ARG A 625 0.88 3.19 25.36
CA ARG A 625 -0.55 3.37 25.69
C ARG A 625 -1.30 2.04 25.87
N THR A 626 -0.57 0.98 26.19
CA THR A 626 -1.14 -0.32 26.54
C THR A 626 -1.91 -0.24 27.87
N PRO A 627 -2.72 -1.25 28.22
CA PRO A 627 -3.36 -1.30 29.53
C PRO A 627 -2.39 -1.20 30.72
N SER A 628 -1.16 -1.71 30.60
CA SER A 628 -0.12 -1.57 31.64
C SER A 628 0.62 -0.22 31.62
N GLY A 629 0.45 0.60 30.58
CA GLY A 629 1.26 1.80 30.35
C GLY A 629 2.73 1.50 30.01
N ARG A 630 3.03 0.24 29.64
CA ARG A 630 4.37 -0.29 29.32
C ARG A 630 4.36 -1.03 28.00
N PHE A 631 5.53 -1.33 27.44
CA PHE A 631 5.62 -2.31 26.37
C PHE A 631 5.21 -3.70 26.89
N GLU A 632 4.27 -4.35 26.24
CA GLU A 632 3.71 -5.64 26.65
C GLU A 632 4.26 -6.75 25.77
N PHE A 633 5.22 -7.54 26.30
CA PHE A 633 5.60 -8.79 25.66
C PHE A 633 4.45 -9.80 25.75
N TYR A 634 3.80 -9.90 26.91
CA TYR A 634 2.52 -10.59 27.06
C TYR A 634 1.39 -9.59 26.86
N SER A 635 0.66 -9.69 25.73
CA SER A 635 -0.38 -8.73 25.39
C SER A 635 -1.64 -8.95 26.24
N THR A 636 -1.81 -8.09 27.25
CA THR A 636 -3.03 -8.06 28.06
C THR A 636 -4.23 -7.57 27.25
N GLY A 637 -3.99 -6.71 26.24
CA GLY A 637 -4.99 -6.28 25.28
C GLY A 637 -5.57 -7.46 24.49
N LEU A 638 -4.71 -8.35 23.97
CA LEU A 638 -5.16 -9.55 23.27
C LEU A 638 -5.90 -10.50 24.21
N LYS A 639 -5.39 -10.68 25.44
CA LYS A 639 -6.07 -11.49 26.45
C LYS A 639 -7.49 -11.01 26.73
N ARG A 640 -7.69 -9.70 26.93
CA ARG A 640 -9.03 -9.11 27.15
C ARG A 640 -9.96 -9.39 25.97
N LEU A 641 -9.48 -9.19 24.74
CA LEU A 641 -10.26 -9.45 23.53
C LEU A 641 -10.69 -10.93 23.44
N VAL A 642 -9.79 -11.85 23.77
CA VAL A 642 -10.10 -13.29 23.82
C VAL A 642 -11.09 -13.61 24.93
N ASP A 643 -10.88 -13.11 26.16
CA ASP A 643 -11.77 -13.33 27.30
C ASP A 643 -13.19 -12.78 27.03
N GLU A 644 -13.31 -11.65 26.33
CA GLU A 644 -14.58 -11.07 25.90
C GLU A 644 -15.25 -11.88 24.79
N ALA A 645 -14.47 -12.35 23.81
CA ALA A 645 -14.97 -13.19 22.74
C ALA A 645 -15.51 -14.52 23.27
N VAL A 646 -14.80 -15.15 24.22
CA VAL A 646 -15.22 -16.42 24.86
C VAL A 646 -16.49 -16.24 25.70
N ARG A 647 -16.65 -15.12 26.41
CA ARG A 647 -17.87 -14.80 27.19
C ARG A 647 -19.12 -14.63 26.33
N ARG A 648 -18.97 -14.29 25.05
CA ARG A 648 -20.08 -14.23 24.08
C ARG A 648 -20.32 -15.64 23.54
N GLU A 649 -21.20 -16.39 24.21
CA GLU A 649 -21.55 -17.78 23.88
C GLU A 649 -21.71 -18.00 22.36
N GLY A 650 -20.97 -18.96 21.81
CA GLY A 650 -21.05 -19.40 20.41
C GLY A 650 -20.28 -18.59 19.36
N LYS A 651 -19.74 -17.40 19.67
CA LYS A 651 -19.03 -16.55 18.68
C LYS A 651 -17.50 -16.47 18.86
N GLY A 652 -16.98 -16.77 20.04
CA GLY A 652 -15.54 -16.67 20.33
C GLY A 652 -14.69 -17.87 19.93
N GLU A 653 -15.27 -19.05 19.75
CA GLU A 653 -14.47 -20.28 19.52
C GLU A 653 -13.74 -20.28 18.18
N ALA A 654 -14.40 -19.82 17.11
CA ALA A 654 -13.77 -19.67 15.80
C ALA A 654 -12.58 -18.70 15.87
N PHE A 655 -12.71 -17.61 16.61
CA PHE A 655 -11.63 -16.64 16.83
C PHE A 655 -10.46 -17.24 17.63
N VAL A 656 -10.73 -17.96 18.72
CA VAL A 656 -9.68 -18.62 19.51
C VAL A 656 -8.97 -19.71 18.71
N ARG A 657 -9.71 -20.48 17.90
CA ARG A 657 -9.12 -21.45 16.97
C ARG A 657 -8.22 -20.77 15.94
N ALA A 658 -8.64 -19.63 15.40
CA ALA A 658 -7.85 -18.85 14.45
C ALA A 658 -6.53 -18.32 15.07
N LEU A 659 -6.48 -18.07 16.37
CA LEU A 659 -5.25 -17.75 17.11
C LEU A 659 -4.35 -18.97 17.38
N GLY A 660 -4.75 -20.17 16.95
CA GLY A 660 -4.02 -21.43 17.13
C GLY A 660 -4.62 -22.37 18.17
N GLY A 661 -5.82 -22.08 18.69
CA GLY A 661 -6.57 -22.97 19.58
C GLY A 661 -6.28 -22.77 21.07
N ARG A 662 -7.18 -23.30 21.91
CA ARG A 662 -7.07 -23.21 23.39
C ARG A 662 -5.84 -23.94 23.94
N ASP A 663 -5.34 -24.94 23.21
CA ASP A 663 -4.19 -25.76 23.59
C ASP A 663 -2.89 -24.96 23.66
N ARG A 664 -2.83 -23.78 23.03
CA ARG A 664 -1.70 -22.84 23.18
C ARG A 664 -1.66 -22.17 24.55
N GLY A 665 -2.76 -22.20 25.31
CA GLY A 665 -2.85 -21.59 26.64
C GLY A 665 -2.37 -20.13 26.62
N ASP A 666 -1.41 -19.81 27.49
CA ASP A 666 -0.84 -18.46 27.62
C ASP A 666 0.13 -18.06 26.49
N LEU A 667 0.61 -19.02 25.69
CA LEU A 667 1.47 -18.73 24.54
C LEU A 667 0.75 -17.91 23.47
N LEU A 668 -0.58 -17.87 23.51
CA LEU A 668 -1.44 -17.05 22.65
C LEU A 668 -1.17 -15.56 22.77
N TYR A 669 -0.71 -15.13 23.94
CA TYR A 669 -0.55 -13.72 24.27
C TYR A 669 0.91 -13.28 24.23
N LEU A 670 1.84 -14.22 24.03
CA LEU A 670 3.26 -13.99 23.87
C LEU A 670 3.65 -13.99 22.38
N PRO A 671 4.81 -13.43 22.00
CA PRO A 671 5.35 -13.51 20.65
C PRO A 671 5.88 -14.92 20.37
N ALA A 672 4.98 -15.89 20.25
CA ALA A 672 5.29 -17.30 20.02
C ALA A 672 4.94 -17.70 18.60
N VAL A 673 5.93 -18.12 17.81
CA VAL A 673 5.77 -18.61 16.45
C VAL A 673 6.19 -20.08 16.40
N ALA A 674 5.30 -20.95 15.94
CA ALA A 674 5.58 -22.38 15.87
C ALA A 674 6.76 -22.67 14.95
N ILE A 675 7.71 -23.49 15.42
CA ILE A 675 8.78 -24.03 14.58
C ILE A 675 8.22 -25.23 13.82
N PRO A 676 8.07 -25.17 12.49
CA PRO A 676 7.48 -26.26 11.73
C PRO A 676 8.39 -27.49 11.77
N SER A 677 7.80 -28.67 11.89
CA SER A 677 8.53 -29.92 11.66
C SER A 677 9.01 -30.00 10.21
N PRO A 678 10.19 -30.59 9.95
CA PRO A 678 10.62 -30.87 8.58
C PRO A 678 9.56 -31.68 7.84
N ALA A 679 8.99 -31.11 6.78
CA ALA A 679 7.99 -31.77 5.95
C ALA A 679 8.60 -32.12 4.60
N GLU A 680 8.37 -33.35 4.13
CA GLU A 680 8.78 -33.78 2.80
C GLU A 680 8.13 -32.88 1.73
N PRO A 681 8.89 -32.39 0.74
CA PRO A 681 8.39 -31.37 -0.19
C PRO A 681 7.21 -31.81 -1.09
N GLY A 682 6.92 -33.11 -1.14
CA GLY A 682 5.82 -33.69 -1.91
C GLY A 682 5.91 -33.39 -3.41
N ALA A 683 4.76 -33.29 -4.08
CA ALA A 683 4.66 -33.03 -5.52
C ALA A 683 5.08 -31.60 -5.95
N PHE A 684 5.17 -30.67 -5.00
CA PHE A 684 5.47 -29.25 -5.22
C PHE A 684 6.69 -28.82 -4.39
N PRO A 685 7.92 -29.18 -4.84
CA PRO A 685 9.08 -29.11 -3.97
C PRO A 685 9.60 -27.69 -3.71
N LEU A 686 9.25 -26.72 -4.55
CA LEU A 686 9.78 -25.35 -4.50
C LEU A 686 8.78 -24.41 -3.82
N ARG A 687 9.27 -23.39 -3.11
CA ARG A 687 8.42 -22.32 -2.54
C ARG A 687 8.32 -21.15 -3.53
N LEU A 688 7.13 -20.60 -3.69
CA LEU A 688 6.91 -19.40 -4.48
C LEU A 688 7.09 -18.15 -3.61
N ASN A 689 7.93 -17.22 -4.07
CA ASN A 689 8.02 -15.88 -3.52
C ASN A 689 7.59 -14.85 -4.58
N SER A 690 6.57 -14.04 -4.28
CA SER A 690 6.13 -12.97 -5.18
C SER A 690 6.65 -11.61 -4.70
N TYR A 691 7.11 -10.76 -5.61
CA TYR A 691 7.74 -9.48 -5.26
C TYR A 691 7.32 -8.35 -6.20
N ARG A 692 7.57 -7.09 -5.83
CA ARG A 692 7.20 -5.93 -6.66
C ARG A 692 8.43 -5.17 -7.14
N LEU A 693 8.40 -4.76 -8.40
CA LEU A 693 9.46 -3.96 -9.02
C LEU A 693 9.25 -2.46 -8.76
N MET A 694 10.34 -1.71 -8.61
CA MET A 694 10.29 -0.25 -8.47
C MET A 694 9.52 0.42 -9.61
N SER A 695 9.63 -0.10 -10.83
CA SER A 695 8.99 0.39 -12.05
C SER A 695 7.53 -0.05 -12.22
N ARG A 696 6.91 -0.71 -11.23
CA ARG A 696 5.52 -1.17 -11.31
C ARG A 696 4.63 -0.43 -10.31
N PRO A 697 3.63 0.35 -10.78
CA PRO A 697 2.65 0.96 -9.89
C PRO A 697 1.78 -0.09 -9.19
N GLN A 698 1.20 0.28 -8.05
CA GLN A 698 0.52 -0.67 -7.18
C GLN A 698 -0.89 -1.07 -7.64
N GLY A 699 -1.42 -0.46 -8.69
CA GLY A 699 -2.69 -0.82 -9.37
C GLY A 699 -2.49 -1.50 -10.72
N GLY A 700 -1.27 -1.91 -11.04
CA GLY A 700 -0.86 -2.30 -12.37
C GLY A 700 -0.10 -1.17 -13.07
N GLY A 701 0.27 -1.42 -14.32
CA GLY A 701 1.07 -0.54 -15.17
C GLY A 701 1.41 -1.24 -16.47
N ARG A 702 0.56 -2.20 -16.86
CA ARG A 702 0.75 -3.02 -18.06
C ARG A 702 0.43 -2.26 -19.34
N ASN A 703 -0.17 -1.07 -19.24
CA ASN A 703 -0.37 -0.12 -20.34
C ASN A 703 0.53 1.12 -20.24
N GLN A 704 1.66 1.04 -19.53
CA GLN A 704 2.61 2.15 -19.42
C GLN A 704 3.95 1.75 -20.05
N PRO A 705 4.11 1.92 -21.39
CA PRO A 705 5.29 1.49 -22.12
C PRO A 705 6.63 1.95 -21.53
N TRP A 706 6.74 3.19 -21.05
CA TRP A 706 8.00 3.70 -20.51
C TRP A 706 8.40 2.95 -19.25
N LEU A 707 7.42 2.56 -18.43
CA LEU A 707 7.67 1.73 -17.27
C LEU A 707 8.00 0.29 -17.67
N LEU A 708 7.30 -0.28 -18.67
CA LEU A 708 7.56 -1.64 -19.16
C LEU A 708 8.96 -1.81 -19.75
N GLU A 709 9.47 -0.77 -20.41
CA GLU A 709 10.83 -0.70 -20.95
C GLU A 709 11.91 -0.69 -19.85
N GLN A 710 11.59 -0.20 -18.64
CA GLN A 710 12.54 -0.23 -17.52
C GLN A 710 12.80 -1.69 -17.10
N PRO A 711 14.04 -2.19 -17.26
CA PRO A 711 14.33 -3.57 -16.97
C PRO A 711 14.36 -3.84 -15.46
N ALA A 712 13.98 -5.05 -15.06
CA ALA A 712 14.37 -5.58 -13.76
C ALA A 712 15.90 -5.72 -13.72
N VAL A 713 16.56 -4.88 -12.94
CA VAL A 713 18.01 -4.59 -13.02
C VAL A 713 18.89 -5.85 -13.01
N HIS A 714 18.59 -6.82 -12.15
CA HIS A 714 19.41 -7.99 -11.88
C HIS A 714 19.24 -9.14 -12.90
N VAL A 715 18.07 -9.27 -13.53
CA VAL A 715 17.80 -10.30 -14.58
C VAL A 715 17.65 -9.71 -15.99
N ARG A 716 17.74 -8.38 -16.11
CA ARG A 716 17.59 -7.60 -17.36
C ARG A 716 16.33 -7.97 -18.14
N ALA A 717 15.24 -8.28 -17.43
CA ALA A 717 13.96 -8.61 -18.02
C ALA A 717 13.10 -7.35 -18.17
N SER A 718 12.58 -7.12 -19.37
CA SER A 718 11.62 -6.07 -19.72
C SER A 718 10.57 -6.65 -20.67
N TRP A 719 9.35 -6.12 -20.63
CA TRP A 719 8.17 -6.56 -21.40
C TRP A 719 7.70 -8.01 -21.22
N GLU A 720 8.57 -8.94 -20.86
CA GLU A 720 8.26 -10.35 -20.68
C GLU A 720 7.78 -10.67 -19.25
N GLY A 721 7.05 -11.77 -19.10
CA GLY A 721 6.83 -12.43 -17.81
C GLY A 721 7.92 -13.47 -17.56
N TRP A 722 8.47 -13.52 -16.35
CA TRP A 722 9.57 -14.44 -16.01
C TRP A 722 9.40 -15.08 -14.64
N VAL A 723 10.13 -16.18 -14.45
CA VAL A 723 10.38 -16.82 -13.16
C VAL A 723 11.88 -16.89 -12.93
N GLU A 724 12.31 -16.47 -11.75
CA GLU A 724 13.71 -16.56 -11.34
C GLU A 724 13.96 -17.89 -10.66
N ILE A 725 15.02 -18.57 -11.11
CA ILE A 725 15.38 -19.92 -10.68
C ILE A 725 16.88 -19.95 -10.35
N HIS A 726 17.25 -20.58 -9.24
CA HIS A 726 18.66 -20.79 -8.92
C HIS A 726 19.34 -21.66 -10.01
N PRO A 727 20.56 -21.33 -10.48
CA PRO A 727 21.23 -22.07 -11.56
C PRO A 727 21.37 -23.58 -11.32
N LYS A 728 21.69 -24.00 -10.09
CA LYS A 728 21.77 -25.45 -9.76
C LYS A 728 20.41 -26.15 -9.77
N THR A 729 19.36 -25.45 -9.38
CA THR A 729 17.99 -25.99 -9.40
C THR A 729 17.55 -26.15 -10.86
N ALA A 730 17.81 -25.14 -11.69
CA ALA A 730 17.55 -25.22 -13.12
C ALA A 730 18.33 -26.34 -13.81
N ALA A 731 19.62 -26.51 -13.49
CA ALA A 731 20.44 -27.62 -14.01
C ALA A 731 19.84 -28.99 -13.66
N GLY A 732 19.40 -29.19 -12.41
CA GLY A 732 18.72 -30.43 -11.99
C GLY A 732 17.37 -30.67 -12.69
N LEU A 733 16.75 -29.62 -13.23
CA LEU A 733 15.50 -29.68 -13.98
C LEU A 733 15.69 -29.68 -15.52
N GLY A 734 16.94 -29.62 -16.02
CA GLY A 734 17.22 -29.51 -17.45
C GLY A 734 16.81 -28.17 -18.08
N VAL A 735 16.64 -27.12 -17.27
CA VAL A 735 16.21 -25.77 -17.68
C VAL A 735 17.44 -24.88 -17.92
N ARG A 736 17.45 -24.17 -19.05
CA ARG A 736 18.45 -23.15 -19.41
C ARG A 736 17.87 -21.75 -19.28
N ASP A 737 18.75 -20.75 -19.19
CA ASP A 737 18.33 -19.35 -19.19
C ASP A 737 17.58 -19.02 -20.49
N GLY A 738 16.42 -18.38 -20.36
CA GLY A 738 15.55 -18.04 -21.48
C GLY A 738 14.57 -19.13 -21.94
N ASP A 739 14.66 -20.36 -21.40
CA ASP A 739 13.70 -21.42 -21.71
C ASP A 739 12.28 -21.03 -21.27
N GLN A 740 11.27 -21.51 -22.00
CA GLN A 740 9.89 -21.47 -21.51
C GLN A 740 9.68 -22.60 -20.51
N VAL A 741 9.05 -22.26 -19.38
CA VAL A 741 8.75 -23.22 -18.32
C VAL A 741 7.30 -23.07 -17.85
N TRP A 742 6.71 -24.19 -17.46
CA TRP A 742 5.50 -24.20 -16.65
C TRP A 742 5.89 -24.08 -15.17
N VAL A 743 5.29 -23.10 -14.50
CA VAL A 743 5.25 -23.03 -13.04
C VAL A 743 3.87 -23.48 -12.62
N GLU A 744 3.78 -24.50 -11.78
CA GLU A 744 2.52 -25.14 -11.40
C GLU A 744 2.39 -25.26 -9.88
N SER A 745 1.22 -24.95 -9.35
CA SER A 745 0.79 -25.16 -7.98
C SER A 745 -0.44 -26.08 -7.95
N PRO A 746 -0.92 -26.51 -6.77
CA PRO A 746 -2.20 -27.23 -6.67
C PRO A 746 -3.39 -26.50 -7.28
N LYS A 747 -3.33 -25.16 -7.37
CA LYS A 747 -4.40 -24.33 -7.91
C LYS A 747 -4.39 -24.26 -9.44
N GLY A 748 -3.21 -24.20 -10.05
CA GLY A 748 -3.09 -23.95 -11.48
C GLY A 748 -1.67 -23.84 -11.96
N ARG A 749 -1.50 -23.52 -13.25
CA ARG A 749 -0.19 -23.36 -13.89
C ARG A 749 -0.12 -22.13 -14.76
N ILE A 750 1.05 -21.52 -14.82
CA ILE A 750 1.35 -20.39 -15.69
C ILE A 750 2.63 -20.66 -16.48
N ARG A 751 2.70 -20.15 -17.71
CA ARG A 751 3.89 -20.26 -18.57
C ARG A 751 4.70 -18.98 -18.50
N LEU A 752 5.98 -19.11 -18.16
CA LEU A 752 6.90 -17.98 -17.97
C LEU A 752 8.26 -18.31 -18.57
N LYS A 753 9.05 -17.27 -18.82
CA LYS A 753 10.45 -17.43 -19.22
C LYS A 753 11.34 -17.66 -18.00
N ALA A 754 12.20 -18.65 -18.04
CA ALA A 754 13.20 -18.89 -17.00
C ALA A 754 14.29 -17.81 -17.05
N LYS A 755 14.60 -17.23 -15.89
CA LYS A 755 15.75 -16.35 -15.67
C LYS A 755 16.62 -16.95 -14.58
N LEU A 756 17.83 -17.37 -14.93
CA LEU A 756 18.73 -17.99 -13.96
C LEU A 756 19.40 -16.92 -13.12
N TYR A 757 19.19 -16.97 -11.80
CA TYR A 757 19.71 -15.97 -10.88
C TYR A 757 20.27 -16.60 -9.60
N ALA A 758 21.57 -16.38 -9.33
CA ALA A 758 22.23 -16.93 -8.15
C ALA A 758 21.75 -16.31 -6.83
N GLY A 759 21.13 -15.13 -6.88
CA GLY A 759 20.47 -14.52 -5.71
C GLY A 759 19.10 -15.12 -5.38
N THR A 760 18.68 -16.18 -6.09
CA THR A 760 17.51 -16.99 -5.74
C THR A 760 17.97 -18.23 -4.97
N PRO A 761 17.47 -18.54 -3.75
CA PRO A 761 17.79 -19.78 -3.05
C PRO A 761 17.33 -21.03 -3.80
N ARG A 762 17.95 -22.18 -3.53
CA ARG A 762 17.77 -23.41 -4.34
C ARG A 762 16.36 -23.99 -4.30
N ASP A 763 15.67 -23.80 -3.20
CA ASP A 763 14.34 -24.31 -2.88
C ASP A 763 13.23 -23.26 -3.10
N ILE A 764 13.58 -22.10 -3.67
CA ILE A 764 12.68 -20.98 -3.89
C ILE A 764 12.67 -20.61 -5.37
N VAL A 765 11.50 -20.20 -5.86
CA VAL A 765 11.34 -19.56 -7.17
C VAL A 765 10.65 -18.22 -6.98
N GLN A 766 10.97 -17.26 -7.84
CA GLN A 766 10.53 -15.89 -7.64
C GLN A 766 9.86 -15.32 -8.87
N ILE A 767 8.70 -14.67 -8.68
CA ILE A 767 7.91 -14.11 -9.79
C ILE A 767 7.52 -12.67 -9.44
N PRO A 768 7.78 -11.69 -10.31
CA PRO A 768 7.34 -10.33 -10.08
C PRO A 768 5.81 -10.24 -10.22
N LEU A 769 5.16 -9.62 -9.25
CA LEU A 769 3.82 -9.09 -9.39
C LEU A 769 3.86 -8.00 -10.48
N PHE A 770 3.05 -8.20 -11.53
CA PHE A 770 2.92 -7.27 -12.66
C PHE A 770 4.21 -7.08 -13.49
N GLY A 771 4.99 -8.14 -13.74
CA GLY A 771 6.21 -8.08 -14.57
C GLY A 771 6.02 -7.44 -15.96
N GLY A 772 5.14 -8.01 -16.79
CA GLY A 772 4.77 -7.51 -18.13
C GLY A 772 3.37 -8.02 -18.55
N PRO A 773 2.94 -7.80 -19.81
CA PRO A 773 1.79 -8.50 -20.38
C PRO A 773 1.93 -10.02 -20.24
N GLY A 774 0.85 -10.71 -19.87
CA GLY A 774 0.85 -12.16 -19.67
C GLY A 774 0.29 -12.63 -18.32
N PRO A 775 0.55 -13.90 -17.96
CA PRO A 775 -0.08 -14.54 -16.81
C PRO A 775 0.30 -13.87 -15.49
N ASN A 776 -0.58 -14.00 -14.49
CA ASN A 776 -0.40 -13.37 -13.19
C ASN A 776 0.03 -14.46 -12.18
N PRO A 777 1.08 -14.25 -11.34
CA PRO A 777 1.40 -15.18 -10.25
C PRO A 777 0.23 -15.43 -9.28
N ASN A 778 -0.74 -14.52 -9.19
CA ASN A 778 -1.99 -14.76 -8.46
C ASN A 778 -2.72 -16.04 -8.90
N ASP A 779 -2.52 -16.51 -10.13
CA ASP A 779 -3.16 -17.70 -10.69
C ASP A 779 -2.60 -18.99 -10.06
N LEU A 780 -1.44 -18.89 -9.39
CA LEU A 780 -0.81 -19.98 -8.63
C LEU A 780 -1.20 -19.96 -7.14
N ILE A 781 -1.62 -18.82 -6.61
CA ILE A 781 -1.79 -18.60 -5.17
C ILE A 781 -3.18 -19.02 -4.71
N ALA A 782 -3.26 -19.88 -3.68
CA ALA A 782 -4.53 -20.30 -3.09
C ALA A 782 -5.30 -19.10 -2.49
N ASN A 783 -6.63 -19.20 -2.43
CA ASN A 783 -7.47 -18.15 -1.85
C ASN A 783 -7.63 -18.35 -0.34
N GLU A 784 -6.56 -18.09 0.40
CA GLU A 784 -6.50 -18.18 1.85
C GLU A 784 -6.41 -16.78 2.45
N ALA A 785 -7.02 -16.55 3.61
CA ALA A 785 -7.01 -15.27 4.31
C ALA A 785 -6.34 -15.42 5.68
N ASP A 786 -5.52 -14.43 6.05
CA ASP A 786 -5.08 -14.25 7.43
C ASP A 786 -6.28 -13.80 8.28
N PRO A 787 -6.69 -14.55 9.33
CA PRO A 787 -7.86 -14.21 10.15
C PRO A 787 -7.75 -12.85 10.87
N PHE A 788 -6.53 -12.35 11.11
CA PHE A 788 -6.34 -11.09 11.84
C PHE A 788 -6.41 -9.86 10.95
N ARG A 789 -6.01 -10.02 9.69
CA ARG A 789 -5.98 -8.92 8.72
C ARG A 789 -7.11 -8.98 7.71
N GLY A 790 -7.65 -10.16 7.49
CA GLY A 790 -8.58 -10.49 6.42
C GLY A 790 -7.95 -10.52 5.03
N PHE A 791 -6.63 -10.30 4.88
CA PHE A 791 -5.91 -10.26 3.61
C PHE A 791 -5.26 -11.59 3.22
N GLY A 792 -4.99 -11.76 1.92
CA GLY A 792 -4.54 -13.02 1.35
C GLY A 792 -3.15 -13.47 1.78
N LEU A 793 -2.98 -14.79 1.95
CA LEU A 793 -1.67 -15.42 2.16
C LEU A 793 -0.95 -15.56 0.82
N LEU A 794 0.22 -14.93 0.68
CA LEU A 794 0.96 -14.83 -0.59
C LEU A 794 2.26 -15.65 -0.57
N ASN A 795 2.79 -15.96 0.61
CA ASN A 795 4.10 -16.60 0.78
C ASN A 795 4.01 -18.07 1.24
N THR A 796 2.81 -18.66 1.20
CA THR A 796 2.55 -20.06 1.59
C THR A 796 2.54 -21.02 0.40
N THR A 797 2.53 -20.49 -0.83
CA THR A 797 2.35 -21.31 -2.03
C THR A 797 3.60 -22.11 -2.38
N ARG A 798 3.42 -23.41 -2.59
CA ARG A 798 4.42 -24.31 -3.16
C ARG A 798 4.15 -24.58 -4.63
N VAL A 799 5.21 -24.77 -5.40
CA VAL A 799 5.17 -24.97 -6.85
C VAL A 799 6.17 -26.03 -7.31
N ARG A 800 5.98 -26.49 -8.55
CA ARG A 800 6.96 -27.25 -9.34
C ARG A 800 7.24 -26.52 -10.64
N ILE A 801 8.43 -26.76 -11.20
CA ILE A 801 8.83 -26.24 -12.50
C ILE A 801 9.01 -27.42 -13.45
N THR A 802 8.43 -27.30 -14.64
CA THR A 802 8.66 -28.24 -15.75
C THR A 802 9.02 -27.46 -17.01
N LYS A 803 9.97 -27.98 -17.78
CA LYS A 803 10.35 -27.42 -19.08
C LYS A 803 9.21 -27.66 -20.08
N VAL A 804 8.91 -26.64 -20.90
CA VAL A 804 7.91 -26.73 -21.97
C VAL A 804 8.40 -27.63 -23.09
#